data_AF-A0A9X8H6A3-F1
#
_entry.id   AF-A0A9X8H6A3-F1
#
_cell.length_a   1.000
_cell.length_b   1.000
_cell.length_c   1.000
_cell.angle_alpha   90.00
_cell.angle_beta   90.00
_cell.angle_gamma   90.00
#
_symmetry.space_group_name_H-M   'P 1'
#
loop_
_entity.id
_entity.type
_entity.pdbx_description
1 polymer ?
#
loop_
_entity_poly.entity_id
_entity_poly.type
_entity_poly.pdbx_seq_one_letter_code
_entity_poly.pdbx_strand_id
1 'polypeptide(L)'
;MSDTVPSTPILDVPAAAAVVSAPAIVTDVATGFAVTFGGQANEYIAELTTLVEKFTTVRTFVEAAQSALVEEAKAFPNVTIHPFLWTQDASSRPSKDALASATLSYPLIFLTQFANYLAFLEAAHLTHEAFVPKLRAGSGHSQGVVAAVLLAAAKTTDELRVLGIQFVRYMFLHGVRAQATFGAISNSGDVSPMLLVRGLPEAGLRKAVDGVNAKLKLKDARALQLSLFNDTAAIVVTGLPDVLVLLKTTLEKISAKPDESQGRIPFSQRKPLISFIPLAVSVAFHNTNLAPAQSLIEADLARLGLTIPGQSLQFAVVGTNEHAVNLQTYGAKDVLPDVVKMQLTDIVNWPVTSAALTQTISGVTHVLDFGPGRGAATLTLKQVEGYGITTVVPTPLHKASATLPGLDYILSTPANFVKQSWEALYGPTLTKAVDGTTVLHNKYTARFGRQPVWVGGMTPTTSYYGVPLVAAITESGYIGELACGGLPRPSIFESKVADLLSRLSPGNGIFLNLLYLNSKQWAFQFPMIKKMRQDGIPIEGVTVAAGIPTPEKADQVLTELLSVNINVVSFKPSSISSIHDVLNIANKHPAATVVIQWTGGRAGGHHSSEDFHTPLLATYAAVRRTPNVILIVGSGFGSAEQSYPYITGEWSLAFGEAKMPVDGILVASRVMVAKEAATADAVKSLLVATPGIPDESTWESSYESSAGGVITLKSELGEAIHKIENRGALCWRDFDRKYFALPMKDQEAAILADKDAIIARVNADFQKPYFGRTVRGDVVDVEQMTYLDVLSRLVSLMYVASSKRWIDVTFMSRVFAFFQRTEQRFLTKATTTSKLVVQKASQLKTSDPWQLLRQFTAAYPGIASALLSVDDVDFFYHSCKFGGKPVNFIPIVDKELITWFKKDSLWYSEDLEAVPDQDAGRVMILQGPLAVYHIKTKDEPVGDILHGISQGVVDTLVAKAFRQHSPEVLSAAVAAAGWTRSGDDSGAFVLSKSITAATTTEEWLAELASVITSRNWLHDLLTVDHYVSGRQWVANSTPQVVSARVGQTVEIEFNSTSPVALRVHDIAVVPTAPVVEITKSSVDVITLRLNIVRPATREWTSDVVSLNRVFQYKPALSWSPIHLNESESEQNVKLFYAQHWLATSVAASQPALESSVHATHT
;
A
#
# COMPACT_ATOMS: atom_id res chain seq x y z
N MET A 1 69.56 41.70 9.61
CA MET A 1 69.63 42.79 10.60
C MET A 1 68.65 43.85 10.19
N SER A 2 68.05 44.52 11.18
CA SER A 2 67.23 45.75 11.12
C SER A 2 65.88 45.71 10.40
N ASP A 3 64.84 45.86 11.22
CA ASP A 3 63.73 46.82 11.16
C ASP A 3 63.23 47.34 9.80
N THR A 4 61.91 47.20 9.58
CA THR A 4 61.02 48.25 9.05
C THR A 4 59.55 47.80 9.15
N VAL A 5 58.68 48.71 9.59
CA VAL A 5 57.24 48.55 9.87
C VAL A 5 56.41 48.33 8.58
N PRO A 6 55.32 47.53 8.63
CA PRO A 6 54.14 47.84 7.83
C PRO A 6 52.80 47.81 8.61
N SER A 7 52.06 48.91 8.43
CA SER A 7 50.58 49.07 8.34
C SER A 7 49.63 48.25 9.23
N THR A 8 48.85 48.99 10.01
CA THR A 8 47.59 48.63 10.69
C THR A 8 46.65 47.73 9.86
N PRO A 9 46.12 46.63 10.44
CA PRO A 9 44.86 46.06 9.99
C PRO A 9 43.70 46.91 10.53
N ILE A 10 42.79 47.24 9.64
CA ILE A 10 41.52 47.92 9.89
C ILE A 10 40.74 47.14 10.97
N LEU A 11 40.21 47.87 11.96
CA LEU A 11 39.16 47.39 12.86
C LEU A 11 38.02 46.83 12.00
N ASP A 12 37.85 45.51 11.99
CA ASP A 12 36.59 44.92 11.56
C ASP A 12 35.51 45.42 12.53
N VAL A 13 34.73 46.36 12.02
CA VAL A 13 33.44 46.76 12.57
C VAL A 13 32.66 45.46 12.82
N PRO A 14 32.09 45.25 14.02
CA PRO A 14 31.24 44.09 14.26
C PRO A 14 30.18 44.07 13.14
N ALA A 15 30.10 42.96 12.42
CA ALA A 15 29.01 42.73 11.49
C ALA A 15 27.72 43.18 12.18
N ALA A 16 27.00 44.11 11.54
CA ALA A 16 25.74 44.64 12.05
C ALA A 16 24.94 43.47 12.60
N ALA A 17 24.63 43.50 13.90
CA ALA A 17 23.80 42.50 14.55
C ALA A 17 22.59 42.26 13.64
N ALA A 18 22.51 41.07 13.05
CA ALA A 18 21.39 40.70 12.21
C ALA A 18 20.14 41.02 13.00
N VAL A 19 19.28 41.87 12.44
CA VAL A 19 17.99 42.21 13.07
C VAL A 19 17.29 40.88 13.32
N VAL A 20 17.23 40.49 14.59
CA VAL A 20 16.68 39.19 14.99
C VAL A 20 15.17 39.29 14.84
N SER A 21 14.68 38.91 13.67
CA SER A 21 13.26 38.96 13.32
C SER A 21 12.55 37.69 13.80
N ALA A 22 11.26 37.83 14.16
CA ALA A 22 10.39 36.70 14.44
C ALA A 22 10.42 35.64 13.30
N PRO A 23 10.22 34.35 13.60
CA PRO A 23 10.26 33.31 12.58
C PRO A 23 9.23 33.55 11.47
N ALA A 24 9.63 33.30 10.22
CA ALA A 24 8.80 33.62 9.05
C ALA A 24 7.41 32.97 9.11
N ILE A 25 7.34 31.70 9.51
CA ILE A 25 6.10 30.94 9.68
C ILE A 25 5.16 31.58 10.74
N VAL A 26 5.71 32.22 11.78
CA VAL A 26 4.91 32.88 12.81
C VAL A 26 4.34 34.19 12.28
N THR A 27 5.08 34.91 11.43
CA THR A 27 4.61 36.17 10.84
C THR A 27 3.56 35.97 9.75
N ASP A 28 3.52 34.81 9.10
CA ASP A 28 2.62 34.48 8.00
C ASP A 28 1.13 34.52 8.38
N VAL A 29 0.30 35.12 7.52
CA VAL A 29 -1.14 35.28 7.70
C VAL A 29 -1.92 33.99 7.48
N ALA A 30 -1.42 33.08 6.64
CA ALA A 30 -2.05 31.79 6.37
C ALA A 30 -1.83 30.78 7.52
N THR A 31 -0.87 31.06 8.40
CA THR A 31 -0.51 30.20 9.52
C THR A 31 -1.33 30.55 10.77
N GLY A 32 -2.01 29.55 11.32
CA GLY A 32 -2.59 29.59 12.66
C GLY A 32 -2.18 28.39 13.49
N PHE A 33 -1.90 28.63 14.77
CA PHE A 33 -1.41 27.62 15.71
C PHE A 33 -2.51 27.23 16.70
N ALA A 34 -2.51 25.96 17.08
CA ALA A 34 -3.09 25.52 18.33
C ALA A 34 -1.98 25.10 19.30
N VAL A 35 -2.23 25.17 20.60
CA VAL A 35 -1.27 24.72 21.63
C VAL A 35 -1.84 23.56 22.43
N THR A 36 -1.00 22.56 22.70
CA THR A 36 -1.34 21.44 23.59
C THR A 36 -0.31 21.29 24.69
N PHE A 37 -0.76 20.76 25.83
CA PHE A 37 0.09 20.49 26.98
C PHE A 37 -0.18 19.09 27.51
N GLY A 38 0.86 18.29 27.73
CA GLY A 38 0.75 16.92 28.27
C GLY A 38 0.69 16.87 29.80
N GLY A 39 0.01 15.88 30.37
CA GLY A 39 -0.20 15.74 31.81
C GLY A 39 0.87 14.93 32.57
N GLN A 40 0.44 14.32 33.68
CA GLN A 40 1.25 13.45 34.54
C GLN A 40 1.78 12.19 33.84
N ALA A 41 2.62 11.42 34.56
CA ALA A 41 3.29 10.19 34.12
C ALA A 41 4.46 10.37 33.13
N ASN A 42 4.92 11.61 32.90
CA ASN A 42 6.13 11.92 32.14
C ASN A 42 7.26 12.35 33.09
N GLU A 43 8.51 12.03 32.76
CA GLU A 43 9.67 12.58 33.48
C GLU A 43 9.83 14.08 33.14
N TYR A 44 9.82 14.95 34.14
CA TYR A 44 9.82 16.41 33.95
C TYR A 44 11.05 17.12 34.55
N ILE A 45 11.66 16.58 35.61
CA ILE A 45 12.72 17.29 36.36
C ILE A 45 14.01 17.46 35.55
N ALA A 46 14.37 16.48 34.72
CA ALA A 46 15.54 16.55 33.84
C ALA A 46 15.33 17.57 32.72
N GLU A 47 14.10 17.63 32.20
CA GLU A 47 13.69 18.61 31.18
C GLU A 47 13.75 20.02 31.77
N LEU A 48 13.13 20.25 32.94
CA LEU A 48 13.18 21.51 33.66
C LEU A 48 14.60 21.95 33.99
N THR A 49 15.47 21.01 34.40
CA THR A 49 16.90 21.28 34.65
C THR A 49 17.57 21.88 33.43
N THR A 50 17.40 21.22 32.28
CA THR A 50 18.04 21.67 31.04
C THR A 50 17.48 23.01 30.58
N LEU A 51 16.20 23.28 30.78
CA LEU A 51 15.59 24.57 30.47
C LEU A 51 16.15 25.69 31.34
N VAL A 52 16.30 25.47 32.66
CA VAL A 52 16.89 26.45 33.60
C VAL A 52 18.36 26.73 33.29
N GLU A 53 19.10 25.73 32.82
CA GLU A 53 20.50 25.90 32.41
C GLU A 53 20.64 26.74 31.14
N LYS A 54 19.73 26.55 30.17
CA LYS A 54 19.85 27.14 28.82
C LYS A 54 19.16 28.50 28.64
N PHE A 55 18.11 28.79 29.40
CA PHE A 55 17.26 29.95 29.16
C PHE A 55 17.19 30.87 30.38
N THR A 56 17.50 32.15 30.17
CA THR A 56 17.58 33.12 31.27
C THR A 56 16.18 33.43 31.81
N THR A 57 15.19 33.56 30.91
CA THR A 57 13.81 33.84 31.33
C THR A 57 13.22 32.70 32.15
N VAL A 58 13.53 31.44 31.77
CA VAL A 58 13.14 30.26 32.52
C VAL A 58 13.81 30.23 33.88
N ARG A 59 15.13 30.46 33.94
CA ARG A 59 15.88 30.48 35.20
C ARG A 59 15.26 31.44 36.21
N THR A 60 15.06 32.69 35.82
CA THR A 60 14.47 33.73 36.70
C THR A 60 13.06 33.35 37.14
N PHE A 61 12.24 32.81 36.24
CA PHE A 61 10.89 32.39 36.60
C PHE A 61 10.87 31.21 37.58
N VAL A 62 11.71 30.19 37.36
CA VAL A 62 11.79 29.00 38.22
C VAL A 62 12.30 29.35 39.62
N GLU A 63 13.22 30.30 39.74
CA GLU A 63 13.67 30.83 41.02
C GLU A 63 12.53 31.54 41.78
N ALA A 64 11.78 32.42 41.10
CA ALA A 64 10.60 33.08 41.69
C ALA A 64 9.49 32.07 42.07
N ALA A 65 9.26 31.07 41.21
CA ALA A 65 8.31 29.99 41.46
C ALA A 65 8.72 29.16 42.68
N GLN A 66 10.00 28.88 42.87
CA GLN A 66 10.50 28.24 44.08
C GLN A 66 10.14 29.06 45.32
N SER A 67 10.44 30.37 45.34
CA SER A 67 10.12 31.21 46.50
C SER A 67 8.62 31.20 46.83
N ALA A 68 7.76 31.25 45.81
CA ALA A 68 6.31 31.13 45.98
C ALA A 68 5.88 29.75 46.52
N LEU A 69 6.44 28.66 46.00
CA LEU A 69 6.12 27.30 46.43
C LEU A 69 6.59 27.02 47.86
N VAL A 70 7.79 27.49 48.24
CA VAL A 70 8.31 27.38 49.61
C VAL A 70 7.43 28.15 50.59
N GLU A 71 6.90 29.31 50.21
CA GLU A 71 5.96 30.05 51.03
C GLU A 71 4.65 29.27 51.25
N GLU A 72 4.03 28.77 50.18
CA GLU A 72 2.78 27.99 50.27
C GLU A 72 2.98 26.67 51.03
N ALA A 73 4.14 26.03 50.90
CA ALA A 73 4.47 24.78 51.58
C ALA A 73 4.57 24.91 53.11
N LYS A 74 4.71 26.12 53.67
CA LYS A 74 4.74 26.34 55.14
C LYS A 74 3.46 25.86 55.83
N ALA A 75 2.32 25.86 55.12
CA ALA A 75 1.05 25.35 55.63
C ALA A 75 0.98 23.80 55.64
N PHE A 76 1.95 23.12 55.03
CA PHE A 76 1.97 21.67 54.83
C PHE A 76 3.33 21.09 55.27
N PRO A 77 3.52 20.82 56.58
CA PRO A 77 4.84 20.50 57.15
C PRO A 77 5.49 19.21 56.62
N ASN A 78 4.73 18.35 55.93
CA ASN A 78 5.21 17.11 55.33
C ASN A 78 5.57 17.24 53.84
N VAL A 79 5.54 18.46 53.27
CA VAL A 79 5.79 18.70 51.85
C VAL A 79 6.96 19.66 51.69
N THR A 80 8.06 19.17 51.11
CA THR A 80 9.25 19.96 50.79
C THR A 80 9.34 20.14 49.28
N ILE A 81 9.39 21.39 48.79
CA ILE A 81 9.40 21.69 47.35
C ILE A 81 10.42 22.79 47.01
N HIS A 82 11.50 22.39 46.32
CA HIS A 82 12.60 23.30 45.95
C HIS A 82 13.02 23.11 44.48
N PRO A 83 12.15 23.44 43.51
CA PRO A 83 12.40 23.16 42.09
C PRO A 83 13.71 23.73 41.58
N PHE A 84 14.01 24.98 41.91
CA PHE A 84 15.22 25.63 41.44
C PHE A 84 16.47 24.95 42.02
N LEU A 85 16.51 24.69 43.33
CA LEU A 85 17.61 23.94 43.96
C LEU A 85 17.81 22.57 43.29
N TRP A 86 16.72 21.83 43.06
CA TRP A 86 16.76 20.51 42.45
C TRP A 86 17.22 20.52 40.99
N THR A 87 17.06 21.64 40.28
CA THR A 87 17.69 21.80 38.96
C THR A 87 19.19 22.03 39.05
N GLN A 88 19.67 22.77 40.05
CA GLN A 88 21.09 23.10 40.19
C GLN A 88 21.91 21.98 40.84
N ASP A 89 21.31 21.19 41.74
CA ASP A 89 21.97 20.09 42.46
C ASP A 89 21.17 18.80 42.35
N ALA A 90 21.65 17.88 41.52
CA ALA A 90 21.04 16.58 41.32
C ALA A 90 21.03 15.69 42.58
N SER A 91 21.96 15.90 43.52
CA SER A 91 22.04 15.12 44.76
C SER A 91 20.97 15.50 45.78
N SER A 92 20.43 16.73 45.68
CA SER A 92 19.33 17.25 46.49
C SER A 92 17.94 16.82 46.01
N ARG A 93 17.84 16.13 44.86
CA ARG A 93 16.57 15.75 44.24
C ARG A 93 15.84 14.69 45.10
N PRO A 94 14.51 14.81 45.24
CA PRO A 94 13.70 13.74 45.82
C PRO A 94 13.80 12.46 45.01
N SER A 95 13.42 11.33 45.62
CA SER A 95 13.33 10.05 44.92
C SER A 95 12.32 10.12 43.76
N LYS A 96 12.43 9.20 42.80
CA LYS A 96 11.47 9.11 41.68
C LYS A 96 10.02 8.96 42.17
N ASP A 97 9.79 8.17 43.22
CA ASP A 97 8.46 8.00 43.82
C ASP A 97 7.93 9.28 44.45
N ALA A 98 8.79 10.05 45.14
CA ALA A 98 8.42 11.35 45.67
C ALA A 98 8.09 12.34 44.54
N LEU A 99 8.88 12.35 43.46
CA LEU A 99 8.61 13.17 42.28
C LEU A 99 7.35 12.72 41.52
N ALA A 100 6.87 11.49 41.68
CA ALA A 100 5.59 11.04 41.13
C ALA A 100 4.38 11.50 41.98
N SER A 101 4.59 11.78 43.27
CA SER A 101 3.55 12.27 44.18
C SER A 101 2.87 13.52 43.64
N ALA A 102 1.53 13.60 43.65
CA ALA A 102 0.76 14.75 43.21
C ALA A 102 1.17 16.05 43.94
N THR A 103 1.65 15.95 45.18
CA THR A 103 2.17 17.12 45.93
C THR A 103 3.38 17.78 45.26
N LEU A 104 4.17 17.03 44.47
CA LEU A 104 5.32 17.54 43.73
C LEU A 104 5.06 17.55 42.21
N SER A 105 4.52 16.46 41.65
CA SER A 105 4.36 16.31 40.21
C SER A 105 3.39 17.34 39.60
N TYR A 106 2.26 17.66 40.24
CA TYR A 106 1.30 18.63 39.70
C TYR A 106 1.92 20.01 39.43
N PRO A 107 2.45 20.72 40.46
CA PRO A 107 3.04 22.04 40.25
C PRO A 107 4.29 21.98 39.37
N LEU A 108 5.11 20.93 39.45
CA LEU A 108 6.37 20.86 38.72
C LEU A 108 6.21 20.50 37.25
N ILE A 109 5.21 19.69 36.90
CA ILE A 109 4.87 19.44 35.49
C ILE A 109 4.28 20.71 34.88
N PHE A 110 3.38 21.39 35.59
CA PHE A 110 2.88 22.70 35.15
C PHE A 110 4.02 23.72 34.96
N LEU A 111 4.94 23.80 35.93
CA LEU A 111 6.13 24.63 35.84
C LEU A 111 6.99 24.28 34.61
N THR A 112 7.12 22.99 34.30
CA THR A 112 7.90 22.52 33.14
C THR A 112 7.20 22.84 31.81
N GLN A 113 5.88 22.66 31.72
CA GLN A 113 5.07 23.07 30.56
C GLN A 113 5.25 24.55 30.28
N PHE A 114 5.14 25.37 31.32
CA PHE A 114 5.28 26.81 31.19
C PHE A 114 6.72 27.23 30.88
N ALA A 115 7.71 26.57 31.48
CA ALA A 115 9.13 26.75 31.14
C ALA A 115 9.43 26.43 29.68
N ASN A 116 8.84 25.37 29.11
CA ASN A 116 8.96 25.06 27.68
C ASN A 116 8.39 26.19 26.81
N TYR A 117 7.24 26.76 27.19
CA TYR A 117 6.66 27.90 26.47
C TYR A 117 7.54 29.16 26.57
N LEU A 118 8.07 29.48 27.75
CA LEU A 118 9.00 30.60 27.93
C LEU A 118 10.31 30.41 27.14
N ALA A 119 10.88 29.20 27.18
CA ALA A 119 12.06 28.86 26.39
C ALA A 119 11.80 28.98 24.88
N PHE A 120 10.62 28.57 24.41
CA PHE A 120 10.21 28.76 23.03
C PHE A 120 10.16 30.24 22.64
N LEU A 121 9.53 31.08 23.46
CA LEU A 121 9.49 32.53 23.21
C LEU A 121 10.91 33.14 23.18
N GLU A 122 11.78 32.78 24.13
CA GLU A 122 13.17 33.26 24.16
C GLU A 122 13.97 32.79 22.92
N ALA A 123 13.87 31.51 22.56
CA ALA A 123 14.58 30.93 21.43
C ALA A 123 14.08 31.41 20.06
N ALA A 124 12.77 31.67 19.95
CA ALA A 124 12.15 32.21 18.75
C ALA A 124 12.18 33.74 18.70
N HIS A 125 12.74 34.41 19.71
CA HIS A 125 12.78 35.87 19.83
C HIS A 125 11.38 36.52 19.73
N LEU A 126 10.41 35.91 20.40
CA LEU A 126 9.02 36.33 20.45
C LEU A 126 8.66 36.86 21.85
N THR A 127 7.68 37.75 21.90
CA THR A 127 6.94 38.07 23.13
C THR A 127 5.58 37.38 23.11
N HIS A 128 4.97 37.20 24.28
CA HIS A 128 3.64 36.58 24.36
C HIS A 128 2.59 37.41 23.61
N GLU A 129 2.59 38.73 23.76
CA GLU A 129 1.69 39.65 23.06
C GLU A 129 1.87 39.62 21.54
N ALA A 130 3.07 39.30 21.03
CA ALA A 130 3.32 39.12 19.60
C ALA A 130 2.84 37.76 19.08
N PHE A 131 2.89 36.72 19.91
CA PHE A 131 2.54 35.36 19.50
C PHE A 131 1.06 35.03 19.70
N VAL A 132 0.42 35.53 20.77
CA VAL A 132 -0.97 35.20 21.11
C VAL A 132 -1.98 35.44 19.98
N PRO A 133 -1.87 36.46 19.10
CA PRO A 133 -2.81 36.65 17.99
C PRO A 133 -2.75 35.54 16.92
N LYS A 134 -1.67 34.74 16.90
CA LYS A 134 -1.50 33.59 16.01
C LYS A 134 -2.07 32.31 16.58
N LEU A 135 -2.39 32.28 17.89
CA LEU A 135 -3.06 31.16 18.53
C LEU A 135 -4.55 31.21 18.22
N ARG A 136 -5.08 30.14 17.63
CA ARG A 136 -6.51 29.96 17.35
C ARG A 136 -7.20 29.17 18.45
N ALA A 137 -6.50 28.16 18.98
CA ALA A 137 -7.04 27.30 20.01
C ALA A 137 -5.96 26.79 20.97
N GLY A 138 -6.36 26.29 22.13
CA GLY A 138 -5.49 25.53 23.00
C GLY A 138 -6.25 24.54 23.86
N SER A 139 -5.56 23.49 24.29
CA SER A 139 -6.08 22.51 25.24
C SER A 139 -4.91 21.87 25.98
N GLY A 140 -5.16 20.89 26.84
CA GLY A 140 -4.09 20.07 27.36
C GLY A 140 -4.59 18.85 28.09
N HIS A 141 -3.90 17.73 27.94
CA HIS A 141 -4.30 16.43 28.48
C HIS A 141 -4.27 16.45 30.01
N SER A 142 -5.40 16.11 30.64
CA SER A 142 -5.57 16.18 32.11
C SER A 142 -5.23 17.58 32.64
N GLN A 143 -4.27 17.71 33.56
CA GLN A 143 -3.81 19.00 34.09
C GLN A 143 -3.25 19.97 33.06
N GLY A 144 -2.88 19.51 31.86
CA GLY A 144 -2.34 20.37 30.81
C GLY A 144 -3.30 21.51 30.40
N VAL A 145 -4.62 21.32 30.57
CA VAL A 145 -5.62 22.36 30.26
C VAL A 145 -5.36 23.65 31.04
N VAL A 146 -4.75 23.57 32.22
CA VAL A 146 -4.43 24.73 33.07
C VAL A 146 -3.40 25.65 32.41
N ALA A 147 -2.39 25.08 31.73
CA ALA A 147 -1.40 25.86 30.99
C ALA A 147 -2.02 26.55 29.78
N ALA A 148 -2.96 25.91 29.09
CA ALA A 148 -3.72 26.55 28.01
C ALA A 148 -4.56 27.74 28.53
N VAL A 149 -5.21 27.59 29.68
CA VAL A 149 -5.97 28.68 30.32
C VAL A 149 -5.04 29.84 30.73
N LEU A 150 -3.88 29.56 31.32
CA LEU A 150 -2.90 30.60 31.68
C LEU A 150 -2.49 31.42 30.44
N LEU A 151 -2.08 30.73 29.38
CA LEU A 151 -1.65 31.39 28.14
C LEU A 151 -2.79 32.19 27.50
N ALA A 152 -4.02 31.69 27.57
CA ALA A 152 -5.16 32.43 27.05
C ALA A 152 -5.58 33.60 27.93
N ALA A 153 -5.33 33.58 29.24
CA ALA A 153 -5.73 34.64 30.15
C ALA A 153 -4.80 35.86 30.12
N ALA A 154 -3.50 35.65 29.88
CA ALA A 154 -2.52 36.72 29.83
C ALA A 154 -2.60 37.50 28.50
N LYS A 155 -2.32 38.80 28.54
CA LYS A 155 -2.22 39.63 27.31
C LYS A 155 -0.79 40.01 26.98
N THR A 156 0.04 40.18 28.00
CA THR A 156 1.45 40.58 27.86
C THR A 156 2.38 39.58 28.53
N THR A 157 3.65 39.61 28.15
CA THR A 157 4.69 38.76 28.73
C THR A 157 4.83 38.97 30.25
N ASP A 158 4.66 40.20 30.74
CA ASP A 158 4.75 40.49 32.18
C ASP A 158 3.52 39.99 32.94
N GLU A 159 2.32 40.19 32.40
CA GLU A 159 1.09 39.60 32.95
C GLU A 159 1.19 38.07 33.00
N LEU A 160 1.71 37.45 31.94
CA LEU A 160 1.91 36.01 31.85
C LEU A 160 2.83 35.48 32.96
N ARG A 161 3.93 36.19 33.27
CA ARG A 161 4.84 35.82 34.37
C ARG A 161 4.17 35.97 35.74
N VAL A 162 3.47 37.08 35.98
CA VAL A 162 2.79 37.33 37.26
C VAL A 162 1.67 36.30 37.50
N LEU A 163 0.81 36.09 36.51
CA LEU A 163 -0.23 35.06 36.56
C LEU A 163 0.39 33.67 36.67
N GLY A 164 1.50 33.41 35.98
CA GLY A 164 2.22 32.14 36.04
C GLY A 164 2.60 31.75 37.47
N ILE A 165 3.09 32.68 38.29
CA ILE A 165 3.40 32.40 39.71
C ILE A 165 2.15 32.04 40.49
N GLN A 166 1.02 32.73 40.28
CA GLN A 166 -0.24 32.40 40.94
C GLN A 166 -0.77 31.03 40.52
N PHE A 167 -0.65 30.69 39.24
CA PHE A 167 -1.04 29.38 38.73
C PHE A 167 -0.13 28.26 39.27
N VAL A 168 1.17 28.50 39.45
CA VAL A 168 2.08 27.55 40.12
C VAL A 168 1.62 27.29 41.56
N ARG A 169 1.24 28.33 42.32
CA ARG A 169 0.68 28.19 43.67
C ARG A 169 -0.63 27.39 43.66
N TYR A 170 -1.54 27.72 42.73
CA TYR A 170 -2.79 26.98 42.53
C TYR A 170 -2.53 25.50 42.25
N MET A 171 -1.63 25.17 41.32
CA MET A 171 -1.34 23.77 40.96
C MET A 171 -0.70 22.99 42.11
N PHE A 172 0.11 23.65 42.95
CA PHE A 172 0.62 23.05 44.18
C PHE A 172 -0.51 22.71 45.15
N LEU A 173 -1.39 23.67 45.42
CA LEU A 173 -2.54 23.47 46.31
C LEU A 173 -3.47 22.39 45.75
N HIS A 174 -3.74 22.40 44.45
CA HIS A 174 -4.53 21.36 43.77
C HIS A 174 -3.95 19.97 44.04
N GLY A 175 -2.66 19.76 43.76
CA GLY A 175 -1.98 18.49 44.00
C GLY A 175 -2.03 18.07 45.47
N VAL A 176 -1.86 19.01 46.40
CA VAL A 176 -1.94 18.76 47.85
C VAL A 176 -3.35 18.37 48.29
N ARG A 177 -4.39 19.12 47.86
CA ARG A 177 -5.79 18.80 48.20
C ARG A 177 -6.22 17.47 47.61
N ALA A 178 -5.89 17.21 46.34
CA ALA A 178 -6.21 15.95 45.68
C ALA A 178 -5.51 14.76 46.38
N GLN A 179 -4.22 14.90 46.74
CA GLN A 179 -3.51 13.87 47.49
C GLN A 179 -4.12 13.63 48.88
N ALA A 180 -4.50 14.69 49.59
CA ALA A 180 -5.12 14.59 50.90
C ALA A 180 -6.50 13.91 50.83
N THR A 181 -7.30 14.22 49.81
CA THR A 181 -8.61 13.61 49.57
C THR A 181 -8.50 12.13 49.17
N PHE A 182 -7.53 11.77 48.31
CA PHE A 182 -7.32 10.38 47.90
C PHE A 182 -6.70 9.52 49.02
N GLY A 183 -5.84 10.13 49.85
CA GLY A 183 -5.14 9.49 50.95
C GLY A 183 -3.75 8.96 50.57
N ALA A 184 -3.01 8.49 51.57
CA ALA A 184 -1.72 7.83 51.37
C ALA A 184 -1.94 6.35 51.02
N ILE A 185 -1.83 6.00 49.74
CA ILE A 185 -2.02 4.64 49.25
C ILE A 185 -0.69 4.15 48.65
N SER A 186 -0.16 3.07 49.19
CA SER A 186 1.03 2.41 48.64
C SER A 186 0.68 1.69 47.34
N ASN A 187 1.60 1.67 46.38
CA ASN A 187 1.48 0.83 45.19
C ASN A 187 1.31 -0.65 45.60
N SER A 188 0.54 -1.40 44.82
CA SER A 188 0.39 -2.85 45.00
C SER A 188 1.21 -3.56 43.92
N GLY A 189 2.43 -3.97 44.28
CA GLY A 189 3.45 -4.35 43.30
C GLY A 189 3.84 -3.15 42.42
N ASP A 190 3.85 -3.34 41.10
CA ASP A 190 4.21 -2.29 40.13
C ASP A 190 3.00 -1.46 39.65
N VAL A 191 1.81 -1.65 40.22
CA VAL A 191 0.58 -0.98 39.77
C VAL A 191 0.31 0.26 40.63
N SER A 192 0.10 1.39 39.96
CA SER A 192 -0.30 2.68 40.54
C SER A 192 -1.83 2.87 40.46
N PRO A 193 -2.39 3.96 41.02
CA PRO A 193 -3.83 4.25 40.95
C PRO A 193 -4.40 4.55 39.55
N MET A 194 -3.58 4.59 38.51
CA MET A 194 -4.00 4.81 37.13
C MET A 194 -3.26 3.84 36.19
N LEU A 195 -4.02 2.99 35.49
CA LEU A 195 -3.50 1.94 34.62
C LEU A 195 -3.93 2.20 33.17
N LEU A 196 -2.98 2.45 32.28
CA LEU A 196 -3.25 2.51 30.84
C LEU A 196 -3.38 1.09 30.29
N VAL A 197 -4.54 0.79 29.70
CA VAL A 197 -4.83 -0.45 28.98
C VAL A 197 -4.83 -0.16 27.48
N ARG A 198 -4.00 -0.86 26.73
CA ARG A 198 -3.95 -0.79 25.26
C ARG A 198 -4.41 -2.10 24.62
N GLY A 199 -5.03 -2.01 23.45
CA GLY A 199 -5.40 -3.18 22.63
C GLY A 199 -6.80 -3.73 22.92
N LEU A 200 -7.61 -3.01 23.70
CA LEU A 200 -9.01 -3.37 23.95
C LEU A 200 -9.90 -2.13 23.76
N PRO A 201 -10.91 -2.18 22.87
CA PRO A 201 -11.87 -1.08 22.72
C PRO A 201 -12.69 -0.82 23.98
N GLU A 202 -13.27 0.38 24.07
CA GLU A 202 -14.08 0.81 25.21
C GLU A 202 -15.12 -0.23 25.65
N ALA A 203 -15.94 -0.73 24.71
CA ALA A 203 -17.03 -1.64 25.06
C ALA A 203 -16.52 -2.92 25.76
N GLY A 204 -15.39 -3.47 25.31
CA GLY A 204 -14.76 -4.64 25.92
C GLY A 204 -14.16 -4.32 27.28
N LEU A 205 -13.47 -3.18 27.40
CA LEU A 205 -12.83 -2.77 28.65
C LEU A 205 -13.87 -2.39 29.72
N ARG A 206 -14.91 -1.65 29.35
CA ARG A 206 -16.04 -1.29 30.21
C ARG A 206 -16.72 -2.53 30.79
N LYS A 207 -17.01 -3.53 29.95
CA LYS A 207 -17.55 -4.81 30.40
C LYS A 207 -16.65 -5.51 31.43
N ALA A 208 -15.33 -5.48 31.23
CA ALA A 208 -14.39 -6.07 32.19
C ALA A 208 -14.35 -5.29 33.51
N VAL A 209 -14.32 -3.96 33.44
CA VAL A 209 -14.36 -3.06 34.61
C VAL A 209 -15.65 -3.25 35.41
N ASP A 210 -16.80 -3.22 34.75
CA ASP A 210 -18.11 -3.42 35.38
C ASP A 210 -18.22 -4.81 36.01
N GLY A 211 -17.68 -5.84 35.34
CA GLY A 211 -17.61 -7.19 35.88
C GLY A 211 -16.79 -7.30 37.17
N VAL A 212 -15.63 -6.63 37.23
CA VAL A 212 -14.80 -6.56 38.45
C VAL A 212 -15.53 -5.80 39.56
N ASN A 213 -16.08 -4.63 39.23
CA ASN A 213 -16.85 -3.81 40.17
C ASN A 213 -18.03 -4.59 40.78
N ALA A 214 -18.83 -5.28 39.94
CA ALA A 214 -19.95 -6.09 40.40
C ALA A 214 -19.51 -7.27 41.27
N LYS A 215 -18.47 -8.01 40.85
CA LYS A 215 -17.95 -9.17 41.57
C LYS A 215 -17.47 -8.81 42.98
N LEU A 216 -16.79 -7.68 43.10
CA LEU A 216 -16.24 -7.19 44.37
C LEU A 216 -17.21 -6.28 45.13
N LYS A 217 -18.43 -6.04 44.59
CA LYS A 217 -19.43 -5.12 45.13
C LYS A 217 -18.87 -3.73 45.41
N LEU A 218 -17.96 -3.27 44.56
CA LEU A 218 -17.35 -1.95 44.67
C LEU A 218 -18.39 -0.89 44.33
N LYS A 219 -18.51 0.11 45.19
CA LYS A 219 -19.39 1.27 45.04
C LYS A 219 -18.60 2.55 45.27
N ASP A 220 -19.14 3.64 44.76
CA ASP A 220 -18.68 5.00 45.02
C ASP A 220 -17.16 5.13 44.84
N ALA A 221 -16.45 5.64 45.86
CA ALA A 221 -15.03 5.94 45.81
C ALA A 221 -14.09 4.73 45.62
N ARG A 222 -14.59 3.49 45.71
CA ARG A 222 -13.81 2.27 45.50
C ARG A 222 -14.01 1.63 44.12
N ALA A 223 -14.99 2.10 43.34
CA ALA A 223 -15.25 1.54 42.02
C ALA A 223 -14.16 1.94 41.01
N LEU A 224 -13.77 0.98 40.16
CA LEU A 224 -12.91 1.24 39.00
C LEU A 224 -13.67 2.08 37.97
N GLN A 225 -12.99 3.04 37.35
CA GLN A 225 -13.59 3.96 36.37
C GLN A 225 -12.74 4.06 35.11
N LEU A 226 -13.40 4.12 33.94
CA LEU A 226 -12.74 4.55 32.71
C LEU A 226 -12.64 6.07 32.74
N SER A 227 -11.41 6.58 32.68
CA SER A 227 -11.14 7.97 33.06
C SER A 227 -10.47 8.78 31.97
N LEU A 228 -9.61 8.17 31.15
CA LEU A 228 -8.95 8.88 30.05
C LEU A 228 -8.97 8.02 28.80
N PHE A 229 -9.62 8.51 27.76
CA PHE A 229 -9.65 7.94 26.42
C PHE A 229 -8.57 8.64 25.60
N ASN A 230 -7.38 8.04 25.54
CA ASN A 230 -6.26 8.58 24.75
C ASN A 230 -6.44 8.26 23.26
N ASP A 231 -7.07 7.14 22.97
CA ASP A 231 -7.43 6.65 21.63
C ASP A 231 -8.56 5.61 21.76
N THR A 232 -9.09 5.12 20.64
CA THR A 232 -10.17 4.12 20.53
C THR A 232 -9.90 2.82 21.31
N ALA A 233 -8.63 2.43 21.46
CA ALA A 233 -8.21 1.23 22.19
C ALA A 233 -7.03 1.49 23.14
N ALA A 234 -6.82 2.74 23.58
CA ALA A 234 -5.83 3.11 24.58
C ALA A 234 -6.52 3.95 25.67
N ILE A 235 -6.96 3.27 26.74
CA ILE A 235 -7.84 3.83 27.75
C ILE A 235 -7.22 3.65 29.14
N VAL A 236 -7.22 4.71 29.95
CA VAL A 236 -6.75 4.67 31.33
C VAL A 236 -7.91 4.33 32.26
N VAL A 237 -7.71 3.31 33.08
CA VAL A 237 -8.61 2.91 34.16
C VAL A 237 -8.04 3.39 35.48
N THR A 238 -8.88 4.00 36.32
CA THR A 238 -8.47 4.55 37.62
C THR A 238 -9.17 3.84 38.75
N GLY A 239 -8.50 3.78 39.91
CA GLY A 239 -9.02 3.16 41.11
C GLY A 239 -7.92 2.83 42.11
N LEU A 240 -8.26 1.99 43.10
CA LEU A 240 -7.28 1.53 44.07
C LEU A 240 -6.28 0.54 43.42
N PRO A 241 -4.96 0.64 43.70
CA PRO A 241 -3.95 -0.21 43.08
C PRO A 241 -4.19 -1.71 43.19
N ASP A 242 -4.63 -2.19 44.36
CA ASP A 242 -4.96 -3.60 44.61
C ASP A 242 -6.13 -4.09 43.73
N VAL A 243 -7.12 -3.24 43.48
CA VAL A 243 -8.23 -3.54 42.58
C VAL A 243 -7.80 -3.51 41.11
N LEU A 244 -6.92 -2.57 40.73
CA LEU A 244 -6.36 -2.51 39.37
C LEU A 244 -5.50 -3.75 39.03
N VAL A 245 -4.78 -4.32 40.01
CA VAL A 245 -4.09 -5.61 39.84
C VAL A 245 -5.08 -6.74 39.50
N LEU A 246 -6.25 -6.75 40.14
CA LEU A 246 -7.30 -7.75 39.84
C LEU A 246 -7.90 -7.55 38.45
N LEU A 247 -8.10 -6.30 38.01
CA LEU A 247 -8.52 -6.00 36.64
C LEU A 247 -7.46 -6.48 35.64
N LYS A 248 -6.18 -6.13 35.85
CA LYS A 248 -5.05 -6.59 35.02
C LYS A 248 -5.05 -8.11 34.89
N THR A 249 -5.11 -8.82 36.01
CA THR A 249 -5.16 -10.30 36.04
C THR A 249 -6.39 -10.86 35.32
N THR A 250 -7.52 -10.16 35.34
CA THR A 250 -8.74 -10.56 34.62
C THR A 250 -8.58 -10.37 33.11
N LEU A 251 -7.99 -9.26 32.70
CA LEU A 251 -7.75 -8.93 31.30
C LEU A 251 -6.66 -9.82 30.68
N GLU A 252 -5.62 -10.19 31.43
CA GLU A 252 -4.59 -11.15 30.99
C GLU A 252 -5.18 -12.53 30.62
N LYS A 253 -6.28 -12.95 31.25
CA LYS A 253 -6.94 -14.23 30.94
C LYS A 253 -7.66 -14.23 29.59
N ILE A 254 -8.05 -13.05 29.10
CA ILE A 254 -8.72 -12.89 27.80
C ILE A 254 -7.76 -12.40 26.71
N SER A 255 -6.56 -11.94 27.09
CA SER A 255 -5.53 -11.51 26.16
C SER A 255 -4.88 -12.71 25.46
N ALA A 256 -4.47 -12.52 24.21
CA ALA A 256 -3.48 -13.38 23.58
C ALA A 256 -2.12 -13.22 24.26
N LYS A 257 -1.26 -14.25 24.19
CA LYS A 257 0.15 -14.09 24.54
C LYS A 257 0.88 -13.33 23.42
N PRO A 258 1.93 -12.53 23.71
CA PRO A 258 2.65 -11.76 22.68
C PRO A 258 3.23 -12.60 21.54
N ASP A 259 3.57 -13.86 21.80
CA ASP A 259 4.12 -14.84 20.87
C ASP A 259 3.06 -15.81 20.30
N GLU A 260 1.78 -15.66 20.68
CA GLU A 260 0.68 -16.48 20.20
C GLU A 260 0.31 -16.08 18.76
N SER A 261 0.64 -16.94 17.80
CA SER A 261 0.29 -16.71 16.39
C SER A 261 -1.22 -16.86 16.16
N GLN A 262 -1.89 -15.74 15.88
CA GLN A 262 -3.33 -15.70 15.57
C GLN A 262 -3.64 -15.47 14.09
N GLY A 263 -2.63 -15.40 13.22
CA GLY A 263 -2.81 -15.03 11.79
C GLY A 263 -3.72 -15.98 10.98
N ARG A 264 -3.90 -17.22 11.46
CA ARG A 264 -4.79 -18.23 10.84
C ARG A 264 -6.18 -18.32 11.50
N ILE A 265 -6.42 -17.56 12.57
CA ILE A 265 -7.72 -17.49 13.25
C ILE A 265 -8.53 -16.36 12.58
N PRO A 266 -9.81 -16.58 12.23
CA PRO A 266 -10.70 -15.53 11.73
C PRO A 266 -10.65 -14.28 12.62
N PHE A 267 -10.61 -13.09 12.02
CA PHE A 267 -10.34 -11.84 12.74
C PHE A 267 -11.27 -11.64 13.95
N SER A 268 -12.58 -11.85 13.76
CA SER A 268 -13.58 -11.69 14.81
C SER A 268 -13.42 -12.65 16.01
N GLN A 269 -12.70 -13.76 15.83
CA GLN A 269 -12.47 -14.79 16.85
C GLN A 269 -11.11 -14.66 17.54
N ARG A 270 -10.27 -13.71 17.12
CA ARG A 270 -8.96 -13.50 17.72
C ARG A 270 -9.12 -12.93 19.13
N LYS A 271 -8.24 -13.36 20.02
CA LYS A 271 -8.07 -12.70 21.31
C LYS A 271 -7.38 -11.35 21.09
N PRO A 272 -7.81 -10.29 21.80
CA PRO A 272 -7.10 -9.02 21.78
C PRO A 272 -5.68 -9.20 22.34
N LEU A 273 -4.71 -8.47 21.80
CA LEU A 273 -3.39 -8.36 22.41
C LEU A 273 -3.41 -7.17 23.37
N ILE A 274 -3.60 -7.44 24.67
CA ILE A 274 -3.75 -6.39 25.68
C ILE A 274 -2.39 -6.12 26.32
N SER A 275 -2.01 -4.84 26.40
CA SER A 275 -0.83 -4.41 27.14
C SER A 275 -1.19 -3.40 28.23
N PHE A 276 -0.42 -3.40 29.31
CA PHE A 276 -0.69 -2.63 30.51
C PHE A 276 0.50 -1.74 30.83
N ILE A 277 0.25 -0.46 31.05
CA ILE A 277 1.28 0.51 31.44
C ILE A 277 0.78 1.21 32.71
N PRO A 278 1.30 0.85 33.89
CA PRO A 278 1.08 1.62 35.11
C PRO A 278 1.62 3.03 34.92
N LEU A 279 0.82 4.04 35.26
CA LEU A 279 1.24 5.44 35.14
C LEU A 279 1.94 5.88 36.42
N ALA A 280 3.08 6.58 36.33
CA ALA A 280 3.81 7.05 37.51
C ALA A 280 3.09 8.22 38.20
N VAL A 281 2.06 7.90 39.00
CA VAL A 281 1.19 8.85 39.71
C VAL A 281 0.79 8.29 41.08
N SER A 282 0.48 9.17 42.03
CA SER A 282 0.06 8.81 43.40
C SER A 282 -1.44 9.01 43.68
N VAL A 283 -2.19 9.55 42.72
CA VAL A 283 -3.61 9.89 42.85
C VAL A 283 -4.36 9.36 41.62
N ALA A 284 -5.56 8.82 41.84
CA ALA A 284 -6.47 8.42 40.77
C ALA A 284 -7.23 9.65 40.23
N PHE A 285 -6.59 10.49 39.41
CA PHE A 285 -7.25 11.63 38.78
C PHE A 285 -8.35 11.20 37.81
N HIS A 286 -9.33 12.08 37.55
CA HIS A 286 -10.52 11.80 36.75
C HIS A 286 -11.35 10.65 37.34
N ASN A 287 -11.51 10.67 38.67
CA ASN A 287 -12.25 9.69 39.42
C ASN A 287 -13.21 10.41 40.38
N THR A 288 -14.44 9.92 40.47
CA THR A 288 -15.47 10.55 41.32
C THR A 288 -15.09 10.61 42.81
N ASN A 289 -14.14 9.79 43.27
CA ASN A 289 -13.61 9.87 44.63
C ASN A 289 -12.91 11.20 44.96
N LEU A 290 -12.50 11.98 43.96
CA LEU A 290 -11.86 13.28 44.13
C LEU A 290 -12.87 14.44 44.21
N ALA A 291 -14.18 14.19 44.05
CA ALA A 291 -15.20 15.23 44.14
C ALA A 291 -15.10 16.10 45.42
N PRO A 292 -14.79 15.55 46.62
CA PRO A 292 -14.63 16.36 47.83
C PRO A 292 -13.46 17.36 47.78
N ALA A 293 -12.47 17.15 46.91
CA ALA A 293 -11.34 18.07 46.77
C ALA A 293 -11.75 19.39 46.07
N GLN A 294 -12.81 19.37 45.26
CA GLN A 294 -13.20 20.50 44.42
C GLN A 294 -13.47 21.77 45.22
N SER A 295 -14.31 21.70 46.26
CA SER A 295 -14.65 22.88 47.08
C SER A 295 -13.45 23.44 47.86
N LEU A 296 -12.50 22.58 48.25
CA LEU A 296 -11.26 23.00 48.89
C LEU A 296 -10.37 23.77 47.93
N ILE A 297 -10.28 23.30 46.68
CA ILE A 297 -9.47 23.92 45.62
C ILE A 297 -10.11 25.24 45.15
N GLU A 298 -11.44 25.30 45.06
CA GLU A 298 -12.17 26.54 44.77
C GLU A 298 -11.97 27.60 45.87
N ALA A 299 -11.92 27.20 47.14
CA ALA A 299 -11.58 28.09 48.23
C ALA A 299 -10.12 28.60 48.14
N ASP A 300 -9.19 27.72 47.75
CA ASP A 300 -7.79 28.11 47.50
C ASP A 300 -7.66 29.07 46.31
N LEU A 301 -8.44 28.88 45.23
CA LEU A 301 -8.52 29.81 44.10
C LEU A 301 -9.02 31.20 44.54
N ALA A 302 -10.08 31.25 45.35
CA ALA A 302 -10.60 32.49 45.91
C ALA A 302 -9.56 33.20 46.81
N ARG A 303 -8.80 32.44 47.62
CA ARG A 303 -7.71 32.99 48.44
C ARG A 303 -6.59 33.61 47.60
N LEU A 304 -6.28 33.00 46.46
CA LEU A 304 -5.27 33.51 45.52
C LEU A 304 -5.78 34.66 44.65
N GLY A 305 -7.08 34.99 44.72
CA GLY A 305 -7.70 36.01 43.87
C GLY A 305 -7.74 35.61 42.39
N LEU A 306 -7.77 34.31 42.10
CA LEU A 306 -7.78 33.78 40.74
C LEU A 306 -9.23 33.60 40.27
N THR A 307 -9.65 34.46 39.35
CA THR A 307 -10.94 34.37 38.66
C THR A 307 -10.71 34.73 37.19
N ILE A 308 -11.06 33.82 36.28
CA ILE A 308 -10.80 33.95 34.85
C ILE A 308 -12.12 33.84 34.08
N PRO A 309 -12.78 34.95 33.73
CA PRO A 309 -13.97 34.93 32.90
C PRO A 309 -13.70 34.34 31.52
N GLY A 310 -14.63 33.58 30.94
CA GLY A 310 -14.46 33.03 29.58
C GLY A 310 -14.14 34.09 28.53
N GLN A 311 -14.77 35.27 28.62
CA GLN A 311 -14.54 36.39 27.71
C GLN A 311 -13.15 37.04 27.82
N SER A 312 -12.37 36.76 28.88
CA SER A 312 -11.00 37.28 29.01
C SER A 312 -9.97 36.40 28.30
N LEU A 313 -10.35 35.19 27.88
CA LEU A 313 -9.47 34.29 27.13
C LEU A 313 -9.20 34.86 25.73
N GLN A 314 -7.93 35.03 25.36
CA GLN A 314 -7.48 35.62 24.10
C GLN A 314 -7.69 34.68 22.90
N PHE A 315 -7.80 33.38 23.12
CA PHE A 315 -8.09 32.36 22.11
C PHE A 315 -8.99 31.26 22.70
N ALA A 316 -9.54 30.40 21.83
CA ALA A 316 -10.44 29.32 22.25
C ALA A 316 -9.71 28.28 23.10
N VAL A 317 -10.10 28.11 24.36
CA VAL A 317 -9.58 27.01 25.20
C VAL A 317 -10.58 25.87 25.19
N VAL A 318 -10.22 24.78 24.52
CA VAL A 318 -11.05 23.58 24.38
C VAL A 318 -10.87 22.71 25.62
N GLY A 319 -11.95 22.51 26.37
CA GLY A 319 -11.98 21.61 27.53
C GLY A 319 -11.67 20.17 27.14
N THR A 320 -11.20 19.39 28.10
CA THR A 320 -10.81 17.98 27.88
C THR A 320 -11.93 16.98 28.14
N ASN A 321 -13.10 17.46 28.55
CA ASN A 321 -14.24 16.62 28.90
C ASN A 321 -14.89 15.98 27.66
N GLU A 322 -15.86 15.09 27.87
CA GLU A 322 -16.56 14.37 26.79
C GLU A 322 -17.20 15.28 25.72
N HIS A 323 -17.44 16.55 26.04
CA HIS A 323 -18.08 17.51 25.14
C HIS A 323 -17.09 18.50 24.48
N ALA A 324 -15.82 18.49 24.90
CA ALA A 324 -14.77 19.39 24.40
C ALA A 324 -15.23 20.87 24.29
N VAL A 325 -15.86 21.38 25.34
CA VAL A 325 -16.48 22.71 25.33
C VAL A 325 -15.43 23.82 25.22
N ASN A 326 -15.65 24.80 24.35
CA ASN A 326 -14.82 25.99 24.27
C ASN A 326 -15.12 26.93 25.46
N LEU A 327 -14.20 27.02 26.41
CA LEU A 327 -14.31 27.83 27.63
C LEU A 327 -14.42 29.33 27.34
N GLN A 328 -13.93 29.80 26.19
CA GLN A 328 -14.06 31.22 25.79
C GLN A 328 -15.53 31.63 25.62
N THR A 329 -16.42 30.68 25.32
CA THR A 329 -17.85 30.92 25.12
C THR A 329 -18.63 31.15 26.42
N TYR A 330 -17.99 31.00 27.59
CA TYR A 330 -18.64 31.18 28.89
C TYR A 330 -19.00 32.63 29.23
N GLY A 331 -18.53 33.60 28.44
CA GLY A 331 -18.80 35.02 28.69
C GLY A 331 -18.23 35.47 30.04
N ALA A 332 -19.08 36.02 30.91
CA ALA A 332 -18.67 36.50 32.23
C ALA A 332 -18.46 35.40 33.28
N LYS A 333 -18.87 34.14 33.02
CA LYS A 333 -18.69 33.02 33.96
C LYS A 333 -17.19 32.68 34.10
N ASP A 334 -16.74 32.49 35.34
CA ASP A 334 -15.40 31.99 35.65
C ASP A 334 -15.21 30.55 35.16
N VAL A 335 -14.12 30.30 34.46
CA VAL A 335 -13.80 28.99 33.88
C VAL A 335 -13.11 28.07 34.88
N LEU A 336 -12.46 28.61 35.93
CA LEU A 336 -11.60 27.81 36.81
C LEU A 336 -12.32 26.69 37.58
N PRO A 337 -13.56 26.84 38.08
CA PRO A 337 -14.30 25.73 38.69
C PRO A 337 -14.46 24.52 37.76
N ASP A 338 -14.80 24.76 36.49
CA ASP A 338 -14.93 23.69 35.50
C ASP A 338 -13.55 23.11 35.14
N VAL A 339 -12.49 23.93 35.07
CA VAL A 339 -11.10 23.48 34.86
C VAL A 339 -10.61 22.59 36.02
N VAL A 340 -10.97 22.91 37.26
CA VAL A 340 -10.69 22.05 38.43
C VAL A 340 -11.41 20.72 38.27
N LYS A 341 -12.71 20.76 37.94
CA LYS A 341 -13.51 19.56 37.73
C LYS A 341 -12.96 18.66 36.62
N MET A 342 -12.47 19.25 35.53
CA MET A 342 -11.83 18.56 34.39
C MET A 342 -10.62 17.72 34.79
N GLN A 343 -9.92 18.10 35.86
CA GLN A 343 -8.75 17.39 36.38
C GLN A 343 -9.13 16.34 37.43
N LEU A 344 -10.15 16.64 38.25
CA LEU A 344 -10.53 15.78 39.37
C LEU A 344 -11.47 14.65 38.95
N THR A 345 -12.59 14.96 38.29
CA THR A 345 -13.72 14.02 38.16
C THR A 345 -14.22 13.81 36.74
N ASP A 346 -14.09 14.79 35.84
CA ASP A 346 -14.56 14.58 34.46
C ASP A 346 -13.60 13.65 33.70
N ILE A 347 -14.16 12.88 32.78
CA ILE A 347 -13.45 12.00 31.86
C ILE A 347 -12.67 12.83 30.84
N VAL A 348 -11.42 12.43 30.55
CA VAL A 348 -10.67 12.98 29.41
C VAL A 348 -10.99 12.22 28.15
N ASN A 349 -11.46 12.89 27.09
CA ASN A 349 -11.63 12.28 25.78
C ASN A 349 -10.76 13.00 24.73
N TRP A 350 -9.55 12.48 24.52
CA TRP A 350 -8.55 13.13 23.68
C TRP A 350 -8.88 13.12 22.18
N PRO A 351 -9.45 12.05 21.59
CA PRO A 351 -9.94 12.10 20.21
C PRO A 351 -10.98 13.20 19.99
N VAL A 352 -11.99 13.31 20.87
CA VAL A 352 -13.01 14.36 20.78
C VAL A 352 -12.40 15.75 20.98
N THR A 353 -11.48 15.90 21.94
CA THR A 353 -10.76 17.15 22.19
C THR A 353 -9.91 17.56 20.97
N SER A 354 -9.18 16.63 20.37
CA SER A 354 -8.32 16.88 19.20
C SER A 354 -9.14 17.26 17.98
N ALA A 355 -10.27 16.59 17.77
CA ALA A 355 -11.23 16.94 16.72
C ALA A 355 -11.81 18.34 16.94
N ALA A 356 -12.26 18.68 18.15
CA ALA A 356 -12.76 20.02 18.45
C ALA A 356 -11.68 21.11 18.28
N LEU A 357 -10.44 20.82 18.69
CA LEU A 357 -9.30 21.73 18.58
C LEU A 357 -8.99 22.10 17.12
N THR A 358 -9.21 21.17 16.18
CA THR A 358 -8.71 21.30 14.80
C THR A 358 -9.79 21.40 13.74
N GLN A 359 -10.97 20.81 13.97
CA GLN A 359 -12.06 20.73 12.99
C GLN A 359 -13.17 21.75 13.30
N THR A 360 -13.43 22.04 14.57
CA THR A 360 -14.43 23.04 14.97
C THR A 360 -13.88 24.47 14.96
N ILE A 361 -12.58 24.63 15.24
CA ILE A 361 -11.90 25.92 15.20
C ILE A 361 -11.20 26.11 13.85
N SER A 362 -11.64 27.11 13.08
CA SER A 362 -11.09 27.40 11.76
C SER A 362 -9.66 27.96 11.81
N GLY A 363 -8.84 27.60 10.82
CA GLY A 363 -7.53 28.23 10.59
C GLY A 363 -6.39 27.65 11.41
N VAL A 364 -6.57 26.49 12.06
CA VAL A 364 -5.47 25.73 12.67
C VAL A 364 -4.70 24.97 11.59
N THR A 365 -3.41 25.24 11.50
CA THR A 365 -2.47 24.61 10.55
C THR A 365 -1.37 23.81 11.25
N HIS A 366 -1.08 24.18 12.49
CA HIS A 366 -0.02 23.61 13.31
C HIS A 366 -0.51 23.41 14.74
N VAL A 367 -0.07 22.33 15.39
CA VAL A 367 -0.28 22.11 16.83
C VAL A 367 1.08 22.09 17.52
N LEU A 368 1.27 22.98 18.49
CA LEU A 368 2.50 23.08 19.28
C LEU A 368 2.31 22.41 20.63
N ASP A 369 3.02 21.31 20.88
CA ASP A 369 2.95 20.60 22.17
C ASP A 369 4.09 21.02 23.10
N PHE A 370 3.76 21.66 24.22
CA PHE A 370 4.71 22.11 25.23
C PHE A 370 4.77 21.18 26.46
N GLY A 371 4.11 20.01 26.38
CA GLY A 371 4.10 19.03 27.45
C GLY A 371 5.45 18.33 27.65
N PRO A 372 5.82 17.97 28.89
CA PRO A 372 7.02 17.18 29.12
C PRO A 372 6.91 15.78 28.50
N GLY A 373 8.04 15.23 28.03
CA GLY A 373 8.12 13.84 27.59
C GLY A 373 7.38 13.46 26.29
N ARG A 374 6.82 14.43 25.53
CA ARG A 374 6.19 14.24 24.20
C ARG A 374 4.89 13.42 24.18
N GLY A 375 4.32 13.08 25.33
CA GLY A 375 3.16 12.17 25.42
C GLY A 375 1.95 12.66 24.60
N ALA A 376 1.47 13.87 24.87
CA ALA A 376 0.30 14.45 24.20
C ALA A 376 0.55 14.74 22.71
N ALA A 377 1.77 15.13 22.33
CA ALA A 377 2.15 15.32 20.93
C ALA A 377 1.88 14.07 20.07
N THR A 378 2.27 12.88 20.54
CA THR A 378 2.06 11.63 19.79
C THR A 378 0.59 11.24 19.66
N LEU A 379 -0.20 11.48 20.71
CA LEU A 379 -1.65 11.26 20.68
C LEU A 379 -2.33 12.19 19.69
N THR A 380 -1.93 13.46 19.68
CA THR A 380 -2.49 14.50 18.81
C THR A 380 -2.11 14.27 17.35
N LEU A 381 -0.84 13.96 17.07
CA LEU A 381 -0.34 13.69 15.71
C LEU A 381 -1.22 12.66 14.99
N LYS A 382 -1.55 11.55 15.68
CA LYS A 382 -2.38 10.48 15.11
C LYS A 382 -3.76 10.98 14.66
N GLN A 383 -4.33 11.95 15.37
CA GLN A 383 -5.68 12.46 15.12
C GLN A 383 -5.72 13.56 14.05
N VAL A 384 -4.62 14.31 13.86
CA VAL A 384 -4.64 15.56 13.08
C VAL A 384 -3.88 15.48 11.75
N GLU A 385 -2.98 14.51 11.57
CA GLU A 385 -2.13 14.41 10.37
C GLU A 385 -2.95 14.34 9.08
N GLY A 386 -4.06 13.59 9.07
CA GLY A 386 -4.90 13.44 7.89
C GLY A 386 -5.59 14.71 7.42
N TYR A 387 -5.69 15.71 8.30
CA TYR A 387 -6.26 17.02 7.99
C TYR A 387 -5.22 18.03 7.49
N GLY A 388 -3.96 17.63 7.31
CA GLY A 388 -2.88 18.52 6.86
C GLY A 388 -2.31 19.37 7.99
N ILE A 389 -2.55 18.99 9.24
CA ILE A 389 -2.10 19.74 10.42
C ILE A 389 -0.77 19.15 10.91
N THR A 390 0.24 20.01 11.06
CA THR A 390 1.56 19.57 11.53
C THR A 390 1.66 19.69 13.05
N THR A 391 1.87 18.57 13.74
CA THR A 391 2.22 18.58 15.18
C THR A 391 3.71 18.83 15.35
N VAL A 392 4.07 19.76 16.22
CA VAL A 392 5.44 20.17 16.49
C VAL A 392 5.67 20.11 18.00
N VAL A 393 6.86 19.69 18.44
CA VAL A 393 7.29 19.80 19.84
C VAL A 393 8.37 20.89 19.91
N PRO A 394 7.98 22.17 20.11
CA PRO A 394 8.86 23.32 19.91
C PRO A 394 9.79 23.59 21.12
N THR A 395 10.47 22.55 21.61
CA THR A 395 11.49 22.65 22.66
C THR A 395 12.86 22.27 22.08
N PRO A 396 13.96 22.95 22.46
CA PRO A 396 15.31 22.61 22.01
C PRO A 396 15.80 21.25 22.54
N LEU A 397 15.02 20.61 23.41
CA LEU A 397 15.29 19.30 23.98
C LEU A 397 14.66 18.16 23.15
N HIS A 398 13.78 18.52 22.22
CA HIS A 398 13.15 17.54 21.35
C HIS A 398 14.09 17.15 20.22
N LYS A 399 14.54 15.90 20.25
CA LYS A 399 15.12 15.23 19.09
C LYS A 399 14.05 15.05 18.03
N ALA A 400 14.09 15.93 17.02
CA ALA A 400 13.17 15.94 15.89
C ALA A 400 13.19 14.62 15.12
N SER A 401 12.05 14.31 14.52
CA SER A 401 11.86 13.20 13.59
C SER A 401 11.10 13.68 12.35
N ALA A 402 11.04 12.87 11.30
CA ALA A 402 10.30 13.22 10.09
C ALA A 402 8.80 13.45 10.34
N THR A 403 8.21 12.74 11.31
CA THR A 403 6.77 12.81 11.62
C THR A 403 6.44 13.79 12.74
N LEU A 404 7.38 14.02 13.64
CA LEU A 404 7.22 14.92 14.78
C LEU A 404 8.43 15.88 14.79
N PRO A 405 8.33 17.02 14.09
CA PRO A 405 9.36 18.05 14.07
C PRO A 405 9.55 18.74 15.42
N GLY A 406 10.75 19.31 15.62
CA GLY A 406 11.14 20.07 16.81
C GLY A 406 11.17 21.58 16.60
N LEU A 407 11.81 22.31 17.52
CA LEU A 407 11.95 23.77 17.47
C LEU A 407 12.52 24.29 16.14
N ASP A 408 13.54 23.62 15.60
CA ASP A 408 14.20 24.03 14.34
C ASP A 408 13.23 24.16 13.16
N TYR A 409 12.15 23.37 13.15
CA TYR A 409 11.10 23.49 12.14
C TYR A 409 10.43 24.86 12.20
N ILE A 410 10.09 25.36 13.39
CA ILE A 410 9.47 26.69 13.53
C ILE A 410 10.46 27.79 13.12
N LEU A 411 11.73 27.63 13.47
CA LEU A 411 12.77 28.64 13.21
C LEU A 411 13.16 28.72 11.72
N SER A 412 13.13 27.61 11.00
CA SER A 412 13.63 27.51 9.62
C SER A 412 12.55 27.46 8.54
N THR A 413 11.30 27.13 8.90
CA THR A 413 10.23 26.99 7.91
C THR A 413 9.86 28.35 7.31
N PRO A 414 9.81 28.48 5.97
CA PRO A 414 9.45 29.73 5.31
C PRO A 414 7.98 30.10 5.52
N ALA A 415 7.63 31.35 5.22
CA ALA A 415 6.22 31.78 5.15
C ALA A 415 5.43 30.99 4.10
N ASN A 416 4.12 30.86 4.27
CA ASN A 416 3.18 30.12 3.40
C ASN A 416 3.37 28.61 3.37
N PHE A 417 4.06 28.02 4.35
CA PHE A 417 4.23 26.58 4.44
C PHE A 417 3.10 25.93 5.27
N VAL A 418 2.01 25.57 4.58
CA VAL A 418 0.88 24.83 5.16
C VAL A 418 0.73 23.50 4.44
N LYS A 419 0.76 22.39 5.17
CA LYS A 419 0.53 21.07 4.59
C LYS A 419 -0.92 20.91 4.16
N GLN A 420 -1.13 20.10 3.13
CA GLN A 420 -2.45 19.76 2.63
C GLN A 420 -2.97 18.48 3.30
N SER A 421 -4.30 18.37 3.42
CA SER A 421 -4.96 17.15 3.90
C SER A 421 -4.76 15.97 2.94
N TRP A 422 -4.98 14.74 3.42
CA TRP A 422 -4.94 13.57 2.55
C TRP A 422 -5.99 13.64 1.43
N GLU A 423 -7.16 14.22 1.70
CA GLU A 423 -8.16 14.50 0.66
C GLU A 423 -7.62 15.45 -0.41
N ALA A 424 -6.95 16.54 0.00
CA ALA A 424 -6.41 17.50 -0.95
C ALA A 424 -5.23 16.94 -1.78
N LEU A 425 -4.40 16.08 -1.19
CA LEU A 425 -3.24 15.48 -1.84
C LEU A 425 -3.58 14.26 -2.71
N TYR A 426 -4.44 13.38 -2.21
CA TYR A 426 -4.68 12.06 -2.79
C TYR A 426 -6.13 11.86 -3.27
N GLY A 427 -7.03 12.78 -2.93
CA GLY A 427 -8.41 12.75 -3.40
C GLY A 427 -8.51 12.98 -4.90
N PRO A 428 -9.56 12.42 -5.53
CA PRO A 428 -9.71 12.47 -6.97
C PRO A 428 -10.04 13.89 -7.45
N THR A 429 -9.67 14.15 -8.69
CA THR A 429 -10.03 15.34 -9.46
C THR A 429 -10.58 14.90 -10.81
N LEU A 430 -11.19 15.82 -11.55
CA LEU A 430 -11.69 15.54 -12.89
C LEU A 430 -10.81 16.20 -13.95
N THR A 431 -10.55 15.55 -15.06
CA THR A 431 -9.81 16.15 -16.18
C THR A 431 -10.41 15.73 -17.52
N LYS A 432 -9.86 16.26 -18.62
CA LYS A 432 -10.25 15.90 -19.97
C LYS A 432 -9.21 14.98 -20.60
N ALA A 433 -9.66 13.86 -21.16
CA ALA A 433 -8.82 13.02 -22.02
C ALA A 433 -8.60 13.71 -23.38
N VAL A 434 -7.74 13.10 -24.21
CA VAL A 434 -7.37 13.64 -25.54
C VAL A 434 -8.59 13.81 -26.46
N ASP A 435 -9.59 12.95 -26.33
CA ASP A 435 -10.85 13.00 -27.08
C ASP A 435 -11.90 13.95 -26.47
N GLY A 436 -11.57 14.65 -25.38
CA GLY A 436 -12.46 15.57 -24.67
C GLY A 436 -13.41 14.92 -23.66
N THR A 437 -13.36 13.60 -23.47
CA THR A 437 -14.14 12.90 -22.44
C THR A 437 -13.70 13.31 -21.04
N THR A 438 -14.65 13.42 -20.11
CA THR A 438 -14.33 13.70 -18.70
C THR A 438 -13.87 12.41 -18.04
N VAL A 439 -12.71 12.43 -17.41
CA VAL A 439 -12.11 11.25 -16.76
C VAL A 439 -11.60 11.60 -15.37
N LEU A 440 -11.43 10.58 -14.52
CA LEU A 440 -10.84 10.75 -13.20
C LEU A 440 -9.34 11.02 -13.31
N HIS A 441 -8.84 11.95 -12.50
CA HIS A 441 -7.42 12.21 -12.29
C HIS A 441 -7.02 12.06 -10.81
N ASN A 442 -6.09 11.16 -10.53
CA ASN A 442 -5.44 10.96 -9.22
C ASN A 442 -4.01 10.41 -9.41
N LYS A 443 -3.37 9.97 -8.33
CA LYS A 443 -2.02 9.40 -8.35
C LYS A 443 -1.87 8.18 -9.28
N TYR A 444 -2.88 7.30 -9.33
CA TYR A 444 -2.88 6.14 -10.23
C TYR A 444 -2.93 6.56 -11.69
N THR A 445 -3.90 7.41 -12.05
CA THR A 445 -4.09 7.80 -13.46
C THR A 445 -2.93 8.63 -13.97
N ALA A 446 -2.33 9.46 -13.10
CA ALA A 446 -1.11 10.20 -13.42
C ALA A 446 0.08 9.26 -13.70
N ARG A 447 0.18 8.13 -12.99
CA ARG A 447 1.28 7.18 -13.16
C ARG A 447 1.09 6.25 -14.37
N PHE A 448 -0.11 5.75 -14.58
CA PHE A 448 -0.39 4.69 -15.58
C PHE A 448 -1.08 5.19 -16.84
N GLY A 449 -1.63 6.41 -16.84
CA GLY A 449 -2.42 6.93 -17.96
C GLY A 449 -3.76 6.23 -18.19
N ARG A 450 -4.16 5.32 -17.29
CA ARG A 450 -5.35 4.46 -17.37
C ARG A 450 -6.32 4.77 -16.23
N GLN A 451 -7.62 4.51 -16.42
CA GLN A 451 -8.62 4.68 -15.36
C GLN A 451 -8.39 3.69 -14.20
N PRO A 452 -8.71 4.05 -12.94
CA PRO A 452 -8.15 3.42 -11.73
C PRO A 452 -8.82 2.10 -11.33
N VAL A 453 -8.95 1.17 -12.28
CA VAL A 453 -9.43 -0.19 -12.06
C VAL A 453 -8.37 -1.19 -12.52
N TRP A 454 -7.94 -2.06 -11.61
CA TRP A 454 -6.88 -3.05 -11.83
C TRP A 454 -7.45 -4.46 -11.73
N VAL A 455 -7.31 -5.29 -12.77
CA VAL A 455 -7.72 -6.68 -12.74
C VAL A 455 -6.58 -7.57 -12.27
N GLY A 456 -6.70 -8.08 -11.05
CA GLY A 456 -5.66 -8.90 -10.41
C GLY A 456 -5.49 -10.27 -11.06
N GLY A 457 -4.29 -10.84 -10.95
CA GLY A 457 -3.97 -12.15 -11.51
C GLY A 457 -4.73 -13.26 -10.79
N MET A 458 -5.49 -14.05 -11.55
CA MET A 458 -6.35 -15.14 -11.09
C MET A 458 -5.99 -16.45 -11.79
N THR A 459 -5.58 -17.46 -11.02
CA THR A 459 -5.67 -18.85 -11.49
C THR A 459 -7.07 -19.38 -11.16
N PRO A 460 -7.86 -19.86 -12.14
CA PRO A 460 -7.49 -20.10 -13.55
C PRO A 460 -7.78 -18.94 -14.53
N THR A 461 -8.70 -18.04 -14.18
CA THR A 461 -9.41 -17.11 -15.10
C THR A 461 -8.54 -16.18 -15.95
N THR A 462 -7.37 -15.75 -15.45
CA THR A 462 -6.40 -14.92 -16.22
C THR A 462 -5.11 -15.67 -16.51
N SER A 463 -5.16 -17.00 -16.55
CA SER A 463 -4.00 -17.87 -16.76
C SER A 463 -4.04 -18.54 -18.14
N TYR A 464 -3.92 -19.87 -18.19
CA TYR A 464 -3.73 -20.65 -19.42
C TYR A 464 -4.78 -20.40 -20.52
N TYR A 465 -6.07 -20.41 -20.19
CA TYR A 465 -7.15 -20.10 -21.13
C TYR A 465 -7.63 -18.64 -21.04
N GLY A 466 -7.12 -17.88 -20.06
CA GLY A 466 -7.51 -16.50 -19.78
C GLY A 466 -6.82 -15.42 -20.62
N VAL A 467 -5.95 -15.79 -21.56
CA VAL A 467 -5.24 -14.82 -22.42
C VAL A 467 -6.18 -13.87 -23.16
N PRO A 468 -7.30 -14.32 -23.77
CA PRO A 468 -8.26 -13.41 -24.41
C PRO A 468 -8.88 -12.39 -23.44
N LEU A 469 -9.18 -12.81 -22.20
CA LEU A 469 -9.68 -11.91 -21.15
C LEU A 469 -8.65 -10.83 -20.80
N VAL A 470 -7.39 -11.21 -20.56
CA VAL A 470 -6.31 -10.26 -20.25
C VAL A 470 -6.08 -9.27 -21.39
N ALA A 471 -6.12 -9.75 -22.64
CA ALA A 471 -6.03 -8.89 -23.82
C ALA A 471 -7.18 -7.89 -23.88
N ALA A 472 -8.43 -8.36 -23.69
CA ALA A 472 -9.61 -7.50 -23.74
C ALA A 472 -9.62 -6.45 -22.61
N ILE A 473 -9.16 -6.79 -21.40
CA ILE A 473 -8.98 -5.84 -20.30
C ILE A 473 -8.01 -4.72 -20.72
N THR A 474 -6.86 -5.10 -21.28
CA THR A 474 -5.80 -4.17 -21.66
C THR A 474 -6.21 -3.26 -22.81
N GLU A 475 -6.83 -3.82 -23.85
CA GLU A 475 -7.36 -3.05 -24.99
C GLU A 475 -8.51 -2.12 -24.60
N SER A 476 -9.21 -2.40 -23.49
CA SER A 476 -10.24 -1.52 -22.94
C SER A 476 -9.66 -0.37 -22.09
N GLY A 477 -8.34 -0.23 -22.00
CA GLY A 477 -7.68 0.86 -21.27
C GLY A 477 -7.51 0.62 -19.77
N TYR A 478 -7.57 -0.64 -19.33
CA TYR A 478 -7.35 -1.03 -17.93
C TYR A 478 -6.13 -1.93 -17.78
N ILE A 479 -5.66 -2.14 -16.55
CA ILE A 479 -4.54 -3.04 -16.28
C ILE A 479 -5.09 -4.44 -15.94
N GLY A 480 -4.62 -5.46 -16.65
CA GLY A 480 -4.92 -6.86 -16.38
C GLY A 480 -3.67 -7.71 -16.24
N GLU A 481 -3.61 -8.53 -15.19
CA GLU A 481 -2.47 -9.41 -14.93
C GLU A 481 -2.64 -10.81 -15.53
N LEU A 482 -1.66 -11.26 -16.30
CA LEU A 482 -1.52 -12.66 -16.69
C LEU A 482 -1.04 -13.48 -15.47
N ALA A 483 -1.88 -14.39 -14.98
CA ALA A 483 -1.59 -15.25 -13.85
C ALA A 483 -0.62 -16.37 -14.24
N CYS A 484 0.66 -16.20 -13.92
CA CYS A 484 1.72 -17.12 -14.34
C CYS A 484 1.77 -18.39 -13.48
N GLY A 485 1.05 -18.42 -12.35
CA GLY A 485 0.90 -19.60 -11.49
C GLY A 485 0.37 -20.85 -12.21
N GLY A 486 -0.50 -20.66 -13.22
CA GLY A 486 -1.03 -21.73 -14.06
C GLY A 486 -0.17 -22.06 -15.29
N LEU A 487 1.05 -21.51 -15.39
CA LEU A 487 1.98 -21.69 -16.52
C LEU A 487 3.24 -22.44 -16.06
N PRO A 488 3.16 -23.75 -15.75
CA PRO A 488 4.17 -24.47 -14.98
C PRO A 488 5.43 -24.86 -15.74
N ARG A 489 5.52 -24.57 -17.05
CA ARG A 489 6.63 -24.97 -17.93
C ARG A 489 7.11 -23.78 -18.78
N PRO A 490 8.41 -23.65 -19.06
CA PRO A 490 8.96 -22.58 -19.90
C PRO A 490 8.24 -22.41 -21.25
N SER A 491 8.03 -23.51 -21.98
CA SER A 491 7.39 -23.45 -23.30
C SER A 491 5.92 -23.01 -23.25
N ILE A 492 5.19 -23.37 -22.19
CA ILE A 492 3.82 -22.86 -21.97
C ILE A 492 3.86 -21.38 -21.67
N PHE A 493 4.77 -20.96 -20.78
CA PHE A 493 4.91 -19.57 -20.38
C PHE A 493 5.23 -18.67 -21.57
N GLU A 494 6.26 -19.00 -22.36
CA GLU A 494 6.61 -18.29 -23.60
C GLU A 494 5.46 -18.24 -24.59
N SER A 495 4.81 -19.39 -24.85
CA SER A 495 3.70 -19.45 -25.80
C SER A 495 2.52 -18.57 -25.38
N LYS A 496 2.22 -18.48 -24.07
CA LYS A 496 1.09 -17.68 -23.58
C LYS A 496 1.40 -16.20 -23.50
N VAL A 497 2.66 -15.83 -23.21
CA VAL A 497 3.13 -14.46 -23.35
C VAL A 497 3.06 -14.02 -24.82
N ALA A 498 3.53 -14.86 -25.75
CA ALA A 498 3.45 -14.57 -27.18
C ALA A 498 2.00 -14.45 -27.70
N ASP A 499 1.10 -15.34 -27.25
CA ASP A 499 -0.33 -15.28 -27.56
C ASP A 499 -0.94 -13.96 -27.08
N LEU A 500 -0.65 -13.54 -25.84
CA LEU A 500 -1.10 -12.25 -25.31
C LEU A 500 -0.60 -11.09 -26.17
N LEU A 501 0.70 -11.03 -26.44
CA LEU A 501 1.31 -9.95 -27.25
C LEU A 501 0.75 -9.90 -28.67
N SER A 502 0.38 -11.04 -29.26
CA SER A 502 -0.20 -11.08 -30.60
C SER A 502 -1.59 -10.44 -30.68
N ARG A 503 -2.29 -10.34 -29.54
CA ARG A 503 -3.66 -9.80 -29.43
C ARG A 503 -3.71 -8.33 -29.06
N LEU A 504 -2.62 -7.77 -28.54
CA LEU A 504 -2.55 -6.38 -28.10
C LEU A 504 -2.23 -5.42 -29.25
N SER A 505 -2.73 -4.20 -29.17
CA SER A 505 -2.30 -3.10 -30.02
C SER A 505 -0.88 -2.65 -29.63
N PRO A 506 -0.01 -2.30 -30.60
CA PRO A 506 1.32 -1.75 -30.31
C PRO A 506 1.29 -0.60 -29.30
N GLY A 507 2.22 -0.62 -28.33
CA GLY A 507 2.29 0.34 -27.23
C GLY A 507 1.63 -0.11 -25.94
N ASN A 508 0.77 -1.13 -25.97
CA ASN A 508 0.27 -1.75 -24.75
C ASN A 508 1.32 -2.68 -24.12
N GLY A 509 1.56 -2.47 -22.83
CA GLY A 509 2.41 -3.32 -22.01
C GLY A 509 1.64 -4.46 -21.34
N ILE A 510 2.36 -5.50 -20.94
CA ILE A 510 1.81 -6.64 -20.21
C ILE A 510 2.22 -6.61 -18.74
N PHE A 511 1.31 -7.08 -17.88
CA PHE A 511 1.56 -7.28 -16.46
C PHE A 511 1.57 -8.77 -16.13
N LEU A 512 2.60 -9.21 -15.41
CA LEU A 512 2.81 -10.63 -15.09
C LEU A 512 2.71 -10.87 -13.58
N ASN A 513 1.82 -11.77 -13.16
CA ASN A 513 1.67 -12.17 -11.76
C ASN A 513 2.46 -13.46 -11.48
N LEU A 514 3.54 -13.36 -10.70
CA LEU A 514 4.46 -14.45 -10.36
C LEU A 514 4.28 -14.89 -8.91
N LEU A 515 4.28 -16.21 -8.65
CA LEU A 515 4.14 -16.77 -7.31
C LEU A 515 5.50 -16.95 -6.65
N TYR A 516 5.85 -16.09 -5.70
CA TYR A 516 7.15 -16.08 -5.03
C TYR A 516 7.42 -17.36 -4.23
N LEU A 517 6.43 -17.83 -3.45
CA LEU A 517 6.56 -19.07 -2.68
C LEU A 517 6.60 -20.35 -3.53
N ASN A 518 6.27 -20.29 -4.82
CA ASN A 518 6.45 -21.43 -5.73
C ASN A 518 7.87 -21.42 -6.30
N SER A 519 8.83 -21.87 -5.51
CA SER A 519 10.26 -21.85 -5.84
C SER A 519 10.59 -22.49 -7.20
N LYS A 520 9.88 -23.55 -7.59
CA LYS A 520 10.06 -24.24 -8.88
C LYS A 520 9.69 -23.34 -10.06
N GLN A 521 8.57 -22.63 -9.97
CA GLN A 521 8.15 -21.71 -11.04
C GLN A 521 8.99 -20.44 -11.03
N TRP A 522 9.23 -19.85 -9.86
CA TRP A 522 10.05 -18.65 -9.71
C TRP A 522 11.44 -18.83 -10.33
N ALA A 523 12.07 -20.00 -10.12
CA ALA A 523 13.42 -20.29 -10.61
C ALA A 523 13.57 -20.18 -12.13
N PHE A 524 12.51 -20.39 -12.92
CA PHE A 524 12.59 -20.20 -14.38
C PHE A 524 11.86 -18.94 -14.85
N GLN A 525 10.69 -18.60 -14.26
CA GLN A 525 9.89 -17.46 -14.71
C GLN A 525 10.61 -16.13 -14.46
N PHE A 526 11.22 -15.95 -13.29
CA PHE A 526 11.87 -14.69 -12.95
C PHE A 526 13.09 -14.35 -13.83
N PRO A 527 14.03 -15.29 -14.10
CA PRO A 527 15.07 -15.04 -15.10
C PRO A 527 14.53 -14.81 -16.52
N MET A 528 13.47 -15.53 -16.91
CA MET A 528 12.90 -15.43 -18.25
C MET A 528 12.26 -14.07 -18.53
N ILE A 529 11.52 -13.49 -17.58
CA ILE A 529 10.91 -12.17 -17.80
C ILE A 529 11.94 -11.08 -18.02
N LYS A 530 13.10 -11.15 -17.34
CA LYS A 530 14.19 -10.19 -17.55
C LYS A 530 14.78 -10.33 -18.94
N LYS A 531 15.03 -11.57 -19.37
CA LYS A 531 15.50 -11.86 -20.73
C LYS A 531 14.49 -11.37 -21.77
N MET A 532 13.21 -11.70 -21.61
CA MET A 532 12.13 -11.23 -22.49
C MET A 532 12.12 -9.71 -22.58
N ARG A 533 12.26 -9.01 -21.45
CA ARG A 533 12.32 -7.55 -21.42
C ARG A 533 13.52 -7.00 -22.21
N GLN A 534 14.71 -7.61 -22.04
CA GLN A 534 15.90 -7.27 -22.83
C GLN A 534 15.72 -7.54 -24.33
N ASP A 535 14.96 -8.59 -24.68
CA ASP A 535 14.59 -8.96 -26.05
C ASP A 535 13.46 -8.05 -26.62
N GLY A 536 13.08 -6.99 -25.90
CA GLY A 536 12.11 -5.98 -26.33
C GLY A 536 10.65 -6.34 -26.05
N ILE A 537 10.36 -7.41 -25.31
CA ILE A 537 8.98 -7.73 -24.92
C ILE A 537 8.46 -6.62 -23.98
N PRO A 538 7.26 -6.05 -24.24
CA PRO A 538 6.74 -4.91 -23.49
C PRO A 538 6.18 -5.31 -22.11
N ILE A 539 7.04 -5.79 -21.22
CA ILE A 539 6.68 -6.08 -19.82
C ILE A 539 6.70 -4.77 -19.04
N GLU A 540 5.51 -4.25 -18.72
CA GLU A 540 5.34 -2.96 -18.04
C GLU A 540 5.50 -3.09 -16.52
N GLY A 541 5.04 -4.21 -15.96
CA GLY A 541 5.12 -4.44 -14.53
C GLY A 541 4.99 -5.91 -14.11
N VAL A 542 5.44 -6.18 -12.90
CA VAL A 542 5.45 -7.52 -12.30
C VAL A 542 4.80 -7.48 -10.94
N THR A 543 3.88 -8.41 -10.69
CA THR A 543 3.29 -8.63 -9.37
C THR A 543 3.97 -9.81 -8.70
N VAL A 544 4.65 -9.55 -7.58
CA VAL A 544 5.21 -10.56 -6.68
C VAL A 544 4.10 -10.99 -5.72
N ALA A 545 3.46 -12.11 -6.04
CA ALA A 545 2.31 -12.65 -5.30
C ALA A 545 2.71 -13.84 -4.43
N ALA A 546 1.80 -14.20 -3.51
CA ALA A 546 1.97 -15.29 -2.55
C ALA A 546 3.25 -15.14 -1.72
N GLY A 547 3.29 -14.12 -0.86
CA GLY A 547 4.38 -13.84 0.09
C GLY A 547 5.19 -12.59 -0.25
N ILE A 548 5.62 -11.86 0.78
CA ILE A 548 6.57 -10.76 0.66
C ILE A 548 7.99 -11.33 0.84
N PRO A 549 8.93 -11.09 -0.09
CA PRO A 549 10.31 -11.53 0.06
C PRO A 549 10.96 -10.95 1.32
N THR A 550 11.99 -11.60 1.85
CA THR A 550 12.81 -11.00 2.92
C THR A 550 13.45 -9.71 2.41
N PRO A 551 13.86 -8.77 3.29
CA PRO A 551 14.45 -7.50 2.86
C PRO A 551 15.61 -7.66 1.88
N GLU A 552 16.49 -8.64 2.08
CA GLU A 552 17.65 -8.91 1.21
C GLU A 552 17.20 -9.46 -0.15
N LYS A 553 16.20 -10.34 -0.15
CA LYS A 553 15.71 -10.92 -1.39
C LYS A 553 14.85 -9.94 -2.18
N ALA A 554 14.10 -9.08 -1.51
CA ALA A 554 13.36 -7.98 -2.13
C ALA A 554 14.32 -7.00 -2.81
N ASP A 555 15.41 -6.63 -2.13
CA ASP A 555 16.46 -5.76 -2.67
C ASP A 555 17.07 -6.34 -3.95
N GLN A 556 17.41 -7.64 -3.93
CA GLN A 556 17.87 -8.34 -5.12
C GLN A 556 16.82 -8.32 -6.25
N VAL A 557 15.56 -8.65 -5.95
CA VAL A 557 14.49 -8.72 -6.95
C VAL A 557 14.27 -7.37 -7.61
N LEU A 558 14.18 -6.29 -6.83
CA LEU A 558 13.96 -4.94 -7.37
C LEU A 558 15.17 -4.46 -8.17
N THR A 559 16.38 -4.65 -7.67
CA THR A 559 17.61 -4.27 -8.40
C THR A 559 17.69 -4.97 -9.76
N GLU A 560 17.40 -6.27 -9.81
CA GLU A 560 17.41 -7.03 -11.06
C GLU A 560 16.29 -6.61 -12.04
N LEU A 561 15.10 -6.26 -11.55
CA LEU A 561 14.00 -5.76 -12.39
C LEU A 561 14.29 -4.35 -12.94
N LEU A 562 14.80 -3.45 -12.10
CA LEU A 562 15.20 -2.09 -12.50
C LEU A 562 16.33 -2.12 -13.53
N SER A 563 17.27 -3.08 -13.43
CA SER A 563 18.37 -3.23 -14.41
C SER A 563 17.91 -3.52 -15.85
N VAL A 564 16.65 -3.94 -16.02
CA VAL A 564 16.03 -4.19 -17.32
C VAL A 564 14.85 -3.25 -17.59
N ASN A 565 14.75 -2.13 -16.87
CA ASN A 565 13.67 -1.14 -17.01
C ASN A 565 12.26 -1.73 -16.77
N ILE A 566 12.12 -2.61 -15.78
CA ILE A 566 10.81 -2.97 -15.19
C ILE A 566 10.67 -2.17 -13.90
N ASN A 567 10.02 -1.02 -14.01
CA ASN A 567 9.95 -0.03 -12.93
C ASN A 567 8.67 -0.10 -12.10
N VAL A 568 7.70 -0.93 -12.49
CA VAL A 568 6.46 -1.15 -11.74
C VAL A 568 6.51 -2.52 -11.09
N VAL A 569 6.60 -2.54 -9.76
CA VAL A 569 6.61 -3.78 -8.98
C VAL A 569 5.46 -3.76 -7.98
N SER A 570 4.57 -4.74 -8.07
CA SER A 570 3.42 -4.85 -7.20
C SER A 570 3.57 -5.98 -6.18
N PHE A 571 3.04 -5.76 -4.98
CA PHE A 571 3.00 -6.75 -3.91
C PHE A 571 1.56 -6.94 -3.40
N LYS A 572 1.26 -8.15 -2.91
CA LYS A 572 -0.01 -8.49 -2.25
C LYS A 572 0.25 -8.79 -0.76
N PRO A 573 0.40 -7.76 0.11
CA PRO A 573 0.57 -7.96 1.54
C PRO A 573 -0.72 -8.49 2.18
N SER A 574 -0.59 -9.24 3.27
CA SER A 574 -1.71 -9.96 3.92
C SER A 574 -1.90 -9.60 5.40
N SER A 575 -1.12 -8.65 5.92
CA SER A 575 -1.14 -8.20 7.32
C SER A 575 -0.53 -6.80 7.46
N ILE A 576 -0.75 -6.14 8.61
CA ILE A 576 -0.10 -4.87 8.97
C ILE A 576 1.43 -4.96 8.84
N SER A 577 2.05 -6.03 9.36
CA SER A 577 3.50 -6.22 9.28
C SER A 577 3.99 -6.29 7.84
N SER A 578 3.32 -7.08 6.99
CA SER A 578 3.69 -7.22 5.59
C SER A 578 3.48 -5.93 4.78
N ILE A 579 2.53 -5.06 5.15
CA ILE A 579 2.41 -3.71 4.56
C ILE A 579 3.67 -2.90 4.90
N HIS A 580 4.11 -2.88 6.16
CA HIS A 580 5.34 -2.19 6.55
C HIS A 580 6.58 -2.75 5.87
N ASP A 581 6.65 -4.07 5.66
CA ASP A 581 7.75 -4.69 4.89
C ASP A 581 7.79 -4.14 3.45
N VAL A 582 6.65 -4.01 2.78
CA VAL A 582 6.56 -3.39 1.44
C VAL A 582 6.96 -1.92 1.47
N LEU A 583 6.58 -1.15 2.50
CA LEU A 583 7.00 0.25 2.65
C LEU A 583 8.51 0.38 2.87
N ASN A 584 9.12 -0.54 3.62
CA ASN A 584 10.57 -0.59 3.79
C ASN A 584 11.28 -0.88 2.48
N ILE A 585 10.72 -1.78 1.65
CA ILE A 585 11.22 -2.06 0.30
C ILE A 585 11.10 -0.79 -0.57
N ALA A 586 9.93 -0.14 -0.59
CA ALA A 586 9.70 1.06 -1.39
C ALA A 586 10.65 2.21 -1.07
N ASN A 587 10.92 2.46 0.22
CA ASN A 587 11.87 3.49 0.66
C ASN A 587 13.31 3.23 0.23
N LYS A 588 13.72 1.96 0.08
CA LYS A 588 15.06 1.60 -0.40
C LYS A 588 15.22 1.75 -1.91
N HIS A 589 14.12 1.74 -2.66
CA HIS A 589 14.12 1.81 -4.13
C HIS A 589 13.24 2.96 -4.65
N PRO A 590 13.64 4.24 -4.44
CA PRO A 590 12.82 5.39 -4.82
C PRO A 590 12.54 5.49 -6.33
N ALA A 591 13.38 4.89 -7.18
CA ALA A 591 13.16 4.82 -8.63
C ALA A 591 12.05 3.85 -9.05
N ALA A 592 11.72 2.86 -8.20
CA ALA A 592 10.63 1.93 -8.47
C ALA A 592 9.28 2.56 -8.11
N THR A 593 8.27 2.34 -8.96
CA THR A 593 6.87 2.47 -8.59
C THR A 593 6.43 1.20 -7.88
N VAL A 594 6.20 1.28 -6.58
CA VAL A 594 5.75 0.13 -5.78
C VAL A 594 4.23 0.17 -5.65
N VAL A 595 3.56 -0.90 -6.05
CA VAL A 595 2.10 -1.00 -5.92
C VAL A 595 1.76 -1.91 -4.74
N ILE A 596 0.98 -1.40 -3.79
CA ILE A 596 0.38 -2.21 -2.74
C ILE A 596 -1.02 -2.60 -3.21
N GLN A 597 -1.23 -3.90 -3.47
CA GLN A 597 -2.54 -4.48 -3.71
C GLN A 597 -3.07 -5.06 -2.39
N TRP A 598 -3.71 -4.21 -1.57
CA TRP A 598 -4.27 -4.64 -0.31
C TRP A 598 -5.55 -5.44 -0.51
N THR A 599 -5.54 -6.69 -0.02
CA THR A 599 -6.71 -7.59 -0.04
C THR A 599 -6.94 -8.17 1.36
N GLY A 600 -8.11 -7.91 1.94
CA GLY A 600 -8.55 -8.51 3.21
C GLY A 600 -9.12 -9.92 3.05
N GLY A 601 -9.55 -10.54 4.16
CA GLY A 601 -9.98 -11.94 4.20
C GLY A 601 -11.26 -12.28 3.42
N ARG A 602 -12.05 -11.26 3.07
CA ARG A 602 -13.26 -11.42 2.25
C ARG A 602 -13.01 -11.58 0.74
N ALA A 603 -11.76 -11.77 0.32
CA ALA A 603 -11.37 -11.91 -1.08
C ALA A 603 -11.74 -13.29 -1.65
N GLY A 604 -11.88 -13.40 -2.97
CA GLY A 604 -12.07 -14.68 -3.65
C GLY A 604 -10.76 -15.45 -3.81
N GLY A 605 -10.83 -16.78 -3.76
CA GLY A 605 -9.64 -17.62 -3.83
C GLY A 605 -8.88 -17.65 -2.51
N HIS A 606 -7.55 -17.72 -2.54
CA HIS A 606 -6.75 -17.68 -1.31
C HIS A 606 -6.91 -16.33 -0.62
N HIS A 607 -7.16 -16.36 0.68
CA HIS A 607 -7.42 -15.15 1.46
C HIS A 607 -6.75 -15.21 2.84
N SER A 608 -6.49 -14.03 3.41
CA SER A 608 -6.04 -13.91 4.80
C SER A 608 -7.21 -14.12 5.76
N SER A 609 -6.92 -14.18 7.07
CA SER A 609 -7.94 -14.09 8.11
C SER A 609 -8.08 -12.67 8.67
N GLU A 610 -7.62 -11.64 7.93
CA GLU A 610 -7.68 -10.24 8.37
C GLU A 610 -9.01 -9.58 8.00
N ASP A 611 -9.47 -8.68 8.87
CA ASP A 611 -10.44 -7.64 8.51
C ASP A 611 -9.88 -6.75 7.39
N PHE A 612 -10.76 -6.19 6.56
CA PHE A 612 -10.37 -5.36 5.42
C PHE A 612 -9.92 -3.95 5.84
N HIS A 613 -10.56 -3.35 6.86
CA HIS A 613 -10.37 -1.94 7.20
C HIS A 613 -9.31 -1.72 8.27
N THR A 614 -9.24 -2.59 9.26
CA THR A 614 -8.31 -2.46 10.41
C THR A 614 -6.86 -2.28 9.96
N PRO A 615 -6.32 -3.08 9.01
CA PRO A 615 -4.95 -2.88 8.55
C PRO A 615 -4.75 -1.60 7.72
N LEU A 616 -5.77 -1.16 6.97
CA LEU A 616 -5.73 0.11 6.24
C LEU A 616 -5.64 1.29 7.22
N LEU A 617 -6.55 1.35 8.20
CA LEU A 617 -6.56 2.39 9.23
C LEU A 617 -5.22 2.48 9.97
N ALA A 618 -4.64 1.33 10.31
CA ALA A 618 -3.37 1.27 11.05
C ALA A 618 -2.15 1.74 10.22
N THR A 619 -2.19 1.61 8.89
CA THR A 619 -1.01 1.79 8.04
C THR A 619 -1.12 2.94 7.04
N TYR A 620 -2.31 3.52 6.84
CA TYR A 620 -2.57 4.52 5.79
C TYR A 620 -1.61 5.71 5.85
N ALA A 621 -1.38 6.28 7.04
CA ALA A 621 -0.44 7.38 7.22
C ALA A 621 0.98 6.99 6.77
N ALA A 622 1.46 5.79 7.11
CA ALA A 622 2.78 5.32 6.70
C ALA A 622 2.86 5.09 5.18
N VAL A 623 1.79 4.57 4.57
CA VAL A 623 1.67 4.44 3.11
C VAL A 623 1.78 5.81 2.44
N ARG A 624 1.03 6.81 2.92
CA ARG A 624 1.03 8.16 2.35
C ARG A 624 2.31 8.96 2.58
N ARG A 625 3.15 8.57 3.55
CA ARG A 625 4.51 9.11 3.70
C ARG A 625 5.53 8.55 2.72
N THR A 626 5.17 7.50 1.96
CA THR A 626 6.07 6.83 1.01
C THR A 626 5.70 7.23 -0.43
N PRO A 627 6.40 8.20 -1.04
CA PRO A 627 5.92 8.90 -2.23
C PRO A 627 5.86 8.03 -3.49
N ASN A 628 6.70 7.01 -3.61
CA ASN A 628 6.74 6.10 -4.75
C ASN A 628 5.75 4.92 -4.66
N VAL A 629 4.84 4.92 -3.66
CA VAL A 629 3.83 3.87 -3.47
C VAL A 629 2.49 4.26 -4.10
N ILE A 630 1.89 3.34 -4.85
CA ILE A 630 0.49 3.39 -5.30
C ILE A 630 -0.34 2.42 -4.44
N LEU A 631 -1.38 2.91 -3.77
CA LEU A 631 -2.26 2.10 -2.94
C LEU A 631 -3.51 1.69 -3.73
N ILE A 632 -3.62 0.39 -4.02
CA ILE A 632 -4.80 -0.22 -4.64
C ILE A 632 -5.44 -1.14 -3.61
N VAL A 633 -6.77 -1.08 -3.50
CA VAL A 633 -7.51 -1.94 -2.57
C VAL A 633 -8.47 -2.85 -3.34
N GLY A 634 -8.56 -4.12 -2.93
CA GLY A 634 -9.42 -5.10 -3.59
C GLY A 634 -9.84 -6.19 -2.64
N SER A 635 -11.13 -6.38 -2.39
CA SER A 635 -11.64 -7.54 -1.65
C SER A 635 -13.17 -7.45 -1.66
N GLY A 636 -13.83 -7.93 -2.72
CA GLY A 636 -15.30 -7.90 -2.80
C GLY A 636 -15.91 -6.81 -3.69
N PHE A 637 -15.11 -5.97 -4.36
CA PHE A 637 -15.62 -4.91 -5.24
C PHE A 637 -16.21 -5.47 -6.53
N GLY A 638 -17.32 -4.87 -6.97
CA GLY A 638 -17.94 -5.19 -8.26
C GLY A 638 -18.80 -4.07 -8.88
N SER A 639 -18.87 -2.88 -8.26
CA SER A 639 -19.68 -1.76 -8.73
C SER A 639 -19.04 -0.39 -8.46
N ALA A 640 -19.57 0.65 -9.10
CA ALA A 640 -19.13 2.03 -8.89
C ALA A 640 -19.48 2.54 -7.48
N GLU A 641 -20.65 2.18 -6.95
CA GLU A 641 -21.15 2.61 -5.64
C GLU A 641 -20.27 2.11 -4.51
N GLN A 642 -19.77 0.86 -4.61
CA GLN A 642 -18.81 0.33 -3.65
C GLN A 642 -17.43 0.96 -3.80
N SER A 643 -17.04 1.32 -5.01
CA SER A 643 -15.71 1.86 -5.33
C SER A 643 -15.56 3.32 -4.91
N TYR A 644 -16.62 4.12 -5.08
CA TYR A 644 -16.62 5.57 -4.87
C TYR A 644 -16.11 5.99 -3.48
N PRO A 645 -16.61 5.45 -2.35
CA PRO A 645 -16.17 5.87 -1.01
C PRO A 645 -14.69 5.61 -0.75
N TYR A 646 -14.09 4.60 -1.38
CA TYR A 646 -12.66 4.30 -1.25
C TYR A 646 -11.82 5.27 -2.08
N ILE A 647 -12.23 5.53 -3.32
CA ILE A 647 -11.56 6.49 -4.20
C ILE A 647 -11.60 7.91 -3.62
N THR A 648 -12.71 8.34 -3.01
CA THR A 648 -12.82 9.67 -2.37
C THR A 648 -12.31 9.72 -0.94
N GLY A 649 -12.11 8.57 -0.31
CA GLY A 649 -11.71 8.46 1.09
C GLY A 649 -12.84 8.59 2.10
N GLU A 650 -14.11 8.72 1.68
CA GLU A 650 -15.27 8.81 2.57
C GLU A 650 -15.45 7.57 3.47
N TRP A 651 -14.90 6.41 3.08
CA TRP A 651 -15.01 5.16 3.84
C TRP A 651 -14.47 5.25 5.28
N SER A 652 -13.43 6.05 5.52
CA SER A 652 -12.76 6.16 6.82
C SER A 652 -13.53 7.02 7.82
N LEU A 653 -14.47 7.85 7.36
CA LEU A 653 -15.29 8.71 8.22
C LEU A 653 -16.16 7.89 9.19
N ALA A 654 -16.61 6.70 8.76
CA ALA A 654 -17.37 5.77 9.61
C ALA A 654 -16.56 5.26 10.81
N PHE A 655 -15.23 5.41 10.77
CA PHE A 655 -14.30 5.02 11.83
C PHE A 655 -13.80 6.24 12.64
N GLY A 656 -14.34 7.44 12.41
CA GLY A 656 -13.93 8.67 13.10
C GLY A 656 -12.62 9.27 12.59
N GLU A 657 -12.15 8.84 11.42
CA GLU A 657 -10.86 9.23 10.86
C GLU A 657 -11.02 10.24 9.72
N ALA A 658 -9.94 10.98 9.38
CA ALA A 658 -9.91 11.85 8.20
C ALA A 658 -10.21 11.05 6.92
N LYS A 659 -10.66 11.71 5.84
CA LYS A 659 -10.85 11.02 4.55
C LYS A 659 -9.52 10.39 4.09
N MET A 660 -9.58 9.10 3.76
CA MET A 660 -8.42 8.29 3.34
C MET A 660 -8.57 7.80 1.88
N PRO A 661 -8.45 8.68 0.85
CA PRO A 661 -8.55 8.28 -0.55
C PRO A 661 -7.60 7.13 -0.90
N VAL A 662 -8.00 6.18 -1.73
CA VAL A 662 -7.12 5.16 -2.33
C VAL A 662 -6.84 5.51 -3.79
N ASP A 663 -5.75 4.99 -4.35
CA ASP A 663 -5.34 5.36 -5.71
C ASP A 663 -6.09 4.54 -6.77
N GLY A 664 -6.51 3.31 -6.46
CA GLY A 664 -7.34 2.52 -7.37
C GLY A 664 -8.05 1.34 -6.73
N ILE A 665 -8.93 0.71 -7.50
CA ILE A 665 -9.72 -0.46 -7.09
C ILE A 665 -9.23 -1.70 -7.82
N LEU A 666 -8.99 -2.77 -7.07
CA LEU A 666 -8.70 -4.09 -7.63
C LEU A 666 -9.99 -4.91 -7.75
N VAL A 667 -10.20 -5.44 -8.95
CA VAL A 667 -11.34 -6.29 -9.33
C VAL A 667 -10.79 -7.65 -9.79
N ALA A 668 -11.49 -8.73 -9.44
CA ALA A 668 -11.08 -10.08 -9.79
C ALA A 668 -12.32 -10.96 -10.02
N SER A 669 -12.93 -11.42 -8.93
CA SER A 669 -14.15 -12.23 -8.91
C SER A 669 -15.26 -11.77 -9.88
N ARG A 670 -15.52 -10.45 -9.96
CA ARG A 670 -16.58 -9.86 -10.80
C ARG A 670 -16.43 -10.14 -12.30
N VAL A 671 -15.20 -10.27 -12.80
CA VAL A 671 -14.94 -10.47 -14.25
C VAL A 671 -14.87 -11.95 -14.64
N MET A 672 -15.05 -12.88 -13.70
CA MET A 672 -15.02 -14.33 -13.99
C MET A 672 -16.18 -14.79 -14.89
N VAL A 673 -17.24 -13.99 -15.00
CA VAL A 673 -18.38 -14.25 -15.90
C VAL A 673 -18.36 -13.41 -17.17
N ALA A 674 -17.30 -12.62 -17.38
CA ALA A 674 -17.19 -11.79 -18.57
C ALA A 674 -17.20 -12.63 -19.85
N LYS A 675 -17.62 -12.04 -20.96
CA LYS A 675 -17.71 -12.71 -22.26
C LYS A 675 -16.41 -13.40 -22.67
N GLU A 676 -15.29 -12.72 -22.44
CA GLU A 676 -13.95 -13.16 -22.83
C GLU A 676 -13.32 -14.16 -21.83
N ALA A 677 -13.95 -14.36 -20.67
CA ALA A 677 -13.48 -15.32 -19.67
C ALA A 677 -13.75 -16.76 -20.14
N ALA A 678 -12.75 -17.63 -19.98
CA ALA A 678 -12.82 -19.05 -20.35
C ALA A 678 -13.65 -19.90 -19.39
N THR A 679 -14.17 -19.32 -18.30
CA THR A 679 -15.12 -19.95 -17.39
C THR A 679 -16.26 -20.61 -18.18
N ALA A 680 -16.53 -21.88 -17.93
CA ALA A 680 -17.53 -22.61 -18.69
C ALA A 680 -18.93 -22.03 -18.49
N ASP A 681 -19.79 -22.13 -19.51
CA ASP A 681 -21.11 -21.49 -19.51
C ASP A 681 -22.01 -21.89 -18.31
N ALA A 682 -22.02 -23.18 -17.96
CA ALA A 682 -22.76 -23.68 -16.80
C ALA A 682 -22.17 -23.17 -15.47
N VAL A 683 -20.84 -22.96 -15.41
CA VAL A 683 -20.20 -22.31 -14.25
C VAL A 683 -20.59 -20.84 -14.18
N LYS A 684 -20.59 -20.09 -15.30
CA LYS A 684 -21.07 -18.70 -15.30
C LYS A 684 -22.52 -18.61 -14.82
N SER A 685 -23.36 -19.55 -15.26
CA SER A 685 -24.77 -19.62 -14.86
C SER A 685 -24.93 -19.90 -13.37
N LEU A 686 -24.11 -20.80 -12.80
CA LEU A 686 -24.06 -21.05 -11.36
C LEU A 686 -23.60 -19.81 -10.58
N LEU A 687 -22.61 -19.06 -11.09
CA LEU A 687 -22.13 -17.83 -10.49
C LEU A 687 -23.22 -16.74 -10.44
N VAL A 688 -23.97 -16.56 -11.53
CA VAL A 688 -25.13 -15.64 -11.57
C VAL A 688 -26.23 -16.07 -10.60
N ALA A 689 -26.45 -17.38 -10.43
CA ALA A 689 -27.44 -17.91 -9.50
C ALA A 689 -26.99 -17.83 -8.03
N THR A 690 -25.70 -17.60 -7.76
CA THR A 690 -25.15 -17.54 -6.40
C THR A 690 -25.48 -16.18 -5.77
N PRO A 691 -26.21 -16.13 -4.64
CA PRO A 691 -26.68 -14.85 -4.09
C PRO A 691 -25.58 -13.87 -3.68
N GLY A 692 -24.48 -14.36 -3.09
CA GLY A 692 -23.48 -13.53 -2.42
C GLY A 692 -24.03 -12.83 -1.17
N ILE A 693 -23.19 -11.98 -0.56
CA ILE A 693 -23.59 -11.14 0.58
C ILE A 693 -23.43 -9.65 0.23
N PRO A 694 -24.46 -8.82 0.50
CA PRO A 694 -24.34 -7.37 0.35
C PRO A 694 -23.69 -6.69 1.57
N ASP A 695 -23.79 -7.32 2.74
CA ASP A 695 -23.23 -6.82 3.99
C ASP A 695 -21.92 -7.54 4.30
N GLU A 696 -20.85 -6.74 4.39
CA GLU A 696 -19.51 -7.23 4.69
C GLU A 696 -19.41 -7.90 6.05
N SER A 697 -20.22 -7.52 7.06
CA SER A 697 -20.09 -8.00 8.44
C SER A 697 -20.23 -9.54 8.59
N THR A 698 -20.82 -10.20 7.59
CA THR A 698 -21.17 -11.63 7.63
C THR A 698 -20.19 -12.53 6.87
N TRP A 699 -19.13 -11.98 6.28
CA TRP A 699 -18.21 -12.75 5.42
C TRP A 699 -17.54 -13.93 6.16
N GLU A 700 -17.23 -13.77 7.45
CA GLU A 700 -16.57 -14.82 8.26
C GLU A 700 -17.46 -16.05 8.50
N SER A 701 -18.77 -15.97 8.22
CA SER A 701 -19.65 -17.15 8.26
C SER A 701 -19.23 -18.26 7.30
N SER A 702 -18.40 -17.95 6.29
CA SER A 702 -17.85 -18.91 5.33
C SER A 702 -16.92 -19.95 5.98
N TYR A 703 -16.29 -19.66 7.13
CA TYR A 703 -15.41 -20.62 7.83
C TYR A 703 -16.19 -21.81 8.41
N GLU A 704 -17.39 -21.54 8.94
CA GLU A 704 -18.21 -22.56 9.60
C GLU A 704 -19.32 -23.10 8.70
N SER A 705 -19.95 -22.23 7.92
CA SER A 705 -21.16 -22.50 7.15
C SER A 705 -21.03 -21.98 5.71
N SER A 706 -21.88 -21.04 5.30
CA SER A 706 -21.92 -20.43 3.97
C SER A 706 -22.19 -18.94 4.08
N ALA A 707 -21.38 -18.15 3.40
CA ALA A 707 -21.54 -16.72 3.23
C ALA A 707 -22.14 -16.45 1.84
N GLY A 708 -23.48 -16.51 1.73
CA GLY A 708 -24.18 -16.24 0.48
C GLY A 708 -23.89 -17.23 -0.66
N GLY A 709 -23.62 -18.49 -0.33
CA GLY A 709 -23.22 -19.52 -1.30
C GLY A 709 -21.71 -19.62 -1.53
N VAL A 710 -20.90 -19.09 -0.61
CA VAL A 710 -19.43 -19.22 -0.61
C VAL A 710 -18.96 -19.81 0.72
N ILE A 711 -18.06 -20.79 0.66
CA ILE A 711 -17.47 -21.47 1.82
C ILE A 711 -15.94 -21.36 1.82
N THR A 712 -15.34 -21.38 3.01
CA THR A 712 -13.89 -21.45 3.20
C THR A 712 -13.45 -22.90 3.36
N LEU A 713 -12.46 -23.30 2.58
CA LEU A 713 -11.82 -24.63 2.64
C LEU A 713 -10.33 -24.51 2.93
N LYS A 714 -9.66 -25.64 3.20
CA LYS A 714 -8.19 -25.68 3.23
C LYS A 714 -7.67 -26.15 1.87
N SER A 715 -6.82 -25.34 1.26
CA SER A 715 -6.12 -25.69 0.02
C SER A 715 -5.12 -26.85 0.22
N GLU A 716 -4.47 -27.30 -0.85
CA GLU A 716 -3.40 -28.31 -0.77
C GLU A 716 -2.17 -27.82 0.04
N LEU A 717 -1.99 -26.49 0.13
CA LEU A 717 -0.93 -25.85 0.89
C LEU A 717 -1.31 -25.58 2.35
N GLY A 718 -2.51 -25.98 2.76
CA GLY A 718 -3.04 -25.73 4.11
C GLY A 718 -3.62 -24.33 4.33
N GLU A 719 -3.55 -23.45 3.32
CA GLU A 719 -4.06 -22.08 3.39
C GLU A 719 -5.56 -22.00 3.09
N ALA A 720 -6.24 -21.02 3.69
CA ALA A 720 -7.67 -20.77 3.51
C ALA A 720 -7.98 -20.35 2.06
N ILE A 721 -9.08 -20.88 1.52
CA ILE A 721 -9.51 -20.62 0.15
C ILE A 721 -11.04 -20.55 0.04
N HIS A 722 -11.57 -19.45 -0.46
CA HIS A 722 -13.00 -19.28 -0.72
C HIS A 722 -13.41 -19.96 -2.04
N LYS A 723 -14.47 -20.76 -1.97
CA LYS A 723 -15.08 -21.44 -3.12
C LYS A 723 -16.61 -21.35 -3.09
N ILE A 724 -17.24 -21.44 -4.26
CA ILE A 724 -18.69 -21.61 -4.38
C ILE A 724 -19.14 -22.88 -3.65
N GLU A 725 -20.25 -22.77 -2.92
CA GLU A 725 -20.92 -23.87 -2.22
C GLU A 725 -21.69 -24.77 -3.19
N ASN A 726 -20.98 -25.60 -3.93
CA ASN A 726 -21.58 -26.66 -4.74
C ASN A 726 -21.28 -28.06 -4.17
N ARG A 727 -21.86 -29.12 -4.76
CA ARG A 727 -21.70 -30.50 -4.28
C ARG A 727 -20.23 -30.92 -4.17
N GLY A 728 -19.39 -30.53 -5.13
CA GLY A 728 -17.95 -30.82 -5.09
C GLY A 728 -17.23 -30.11 -3.94
N ALA A 729 -17.53 -28.84 -3.71
CA ALA A 729 -16.92 -28.07 -2.62
C ALA A 729 -17.40 -28.57 -1.24
N LEU A 730 -18.67 -28.98 -1.13
CA LEU A 730 -19.22 -29.63 0.06
C LEU A 730 -18.53 -30.99 0.31
N CYS A 731 -18.36 -31.81 -0.72
CA CYS A 731 -17.57 -33.04 -0.63
C CYS A 731 -16.16 -32.77 -0.12
N TRP A 732 -15.49 -31.72 -0.61
CA TRP A 732 -14.17 -31.32 -0.12
C TRP A 732 -14.21 -30.94 1.36
N ARG A 733 -15.16 -30.09 1.77
CA ARG A 733 -15.32 -29.66 3.17
C ARG A 733 -15.50 -30.83 4.11
N ASP A 734 -16.36 -31.77 3.72
CA ASP A 734 -16.66 -32.96 4.52
C ASP A 734 -15.39 -33.81 4.70
N PHE A 735 -14.57 -33.94 3.66
CA PHE A 735 -13.31 -34.68 3.71
C PHE A 735 -12.25 -33.95 4.54
N ASP A 736 -12.17 -32.61 4.44
CA ASP A 736 -11.31 -31.79 5.30
C ASP A 736 -11.62 -32.01 6.78
N ARG A 737 -12.91 -31.99 7.14
CA ARG A 737 -13.36 -32.15 8.53
C ARG A 737 -13.22 -33.58 9.05
N LYS A 738 -13.56 -34.58 8.23
CA LYS A 738 -13.64 -35.98 8.65
C LYS A 738 -12.29 -36.70 8.59
N TYR A 739 -11.51 -36.48 7.53
CA TYR A 739 -10.29 -37.23 7.27
C TYR A 739 -9.04 -36.37 7.41
N PHE A 740 -8.94 -35.25 6.69
CA PHE A 740 -7.67 -34.52 6.56
C PHE A 740 -7.30 -33.65 7.78
N ALA A 741 -8.24 -33.40 8.68
CA ALA A 741 -7.98 -32.76 9.97
C ALA A 741 -7.44 -33.72 11.05
N LEU A 742 -7.54 -35.04 10.86
CA LEU A 742 -7.04 -36.02 11.82
C LEU A 742 -5.50 -36.00 11.87
N PRO A 743 -4.87 -36.40 12.99
CA PRO A 743 -3.42 -36.63 13.04
C PRO A 743 -2.99 -37.66 11.98
N MET A 744 -1.83 -37.47 11.34
CA MET A 744 -1.36 -38.32 10.22
C MET A 744 -1.42 -39.83 10.52
N LYS A 745 -1.13 -40.23 11.77
CA LYS A 745 -1.16 -41.63 12.20
C LYS A 745 -2.56 -42.26 12.20
N ASP A 746 -3.62 -41.45 12.31
CA ASP A 746 -5.01 -41.89 12.41
C ASP A 746 -5.76 -41.73 11.06
N GLN A 747 -5.20 -40.95 10.13
CA GLN A 747 -5.82 -40.67 8.82
C GLN A 747 -6.04 -41.92 7.98
N GLU A 748 -5.01 -42.75 7.82
CA GLU A 748 -5.06 -43.92 6.93
C GLU A 748 -6.12 -44.94 7.39
N ALA A 749 -6.19 -45.22 8.69
CA ALA A 749 -7.20 -46.12 9.25
C ALA A 749 -8.63 -45.60 9.03
N ALA A 750 -8.86 -44.30 9.23
CA ALA A 750 -10.17 -43.69 9.01
C ALA A 750 -10.57 -43.68 7.52
N ILE A 751 -9.62 -43.43 6.62
CA ILE A 751 -9.84 -43.45 5.17
C ILE A 751 -10.18 -44.88 4.70
N LEU A 752 -9.42 -45.88 5.14
CA LEU A 752 -9.64 -47.27 4.73
C LEU A 752 -10.94 -47.85 5.30
N ALA A 753 -11.34 -47.47 6.51
CA ALA A 753 -12.61 -47.89 7.11
C ALA A 753 -13.83 -47.41 6.30
N ASP A 754 -13.72 -46.24 5.65
CA ASP A 754 -14.78 -45.63 4.84
C ASP A 754 -14.54 -45.75 3.33
N LYS A 755 -13.64 -46.64 2.89
CA LYS A 755 -13.19 -46.70 1.49
C LYS A 755 -14.35 -46.70 0.47
N ASP A 756 -15.34 -47.57 0.65
CA ASP A 756 -16.47 -47.68 -0.27
C ASP A 756 -17.36 -46.43 -0.25
N ALA A 757 -17.56 -45.83 0.93
CA ALA A 757 -18.32 -44.60 1.07
C ALA A 757 -17.60 -43.40 0.42
N ILE A 758 -16.27 -43.34 0.55
CA ILE A 758 -15.42 -42.35 -0.11
C ILE A 758 -15.55 -42.51 -1.63
N ILE A 759 -15.42 -43.73 -2.16
CA ILE A 759 -15.54 -44.02 -3.60
C ILE A 759 -16.92 -43.62 -4.13
N ALA A 760 -17.99 -43.98 -3.42
CA ALA A 760 -19.35 -43.59 -3.80
C ALA A 760 -19.52 -42.07 -3.84
N ARG A 761 -19.02 -41.37 -2.82
CA ARG A 761 -19.11 -39.91 -2.69
C ARG A 761 -18.35 -39.18 -3.80
N VAL A 762 -17.10 -39.55 -4.09
CA VAL A 762 -16.31 -38.88 -5.14
C VAL A 762 -16.86 -39.14 -6.54
N ASN A 763 -17.39 -40.34 -6.80
CA ASN A 763 -18.04 -40.65 -8.08
C ASN A 763 -19.34 -39.86 -8.29
N ALA A 764 -20.10 -39.59 -7.22
CA ALA A 764 -21.37 -38.85 -7.31
C ALA A 764 -21.18 -37.33 -7.40
N ASP A 765 -20.25 -36.76 -6.64
CA ASP A 765 -20.26 -35.32 -6.34
C ASP A 765 -18.97 -34.58 -6.69
N PHE A 766 -17.87 -35.27 -7.00
CA PHE A 766 -16.57 -34.63 -7.16
C PHE A 766 -16.08 -34.60 -8.62
N GLN A 767 -15.25 -33.61 -8.95
CA GLN A 767 -14.66 -33.44 -10.29
C GLN A 767 -13.67 -34.55 -10.67
N LYS A 768 -13.13 -35.28 -9.69
CA LYS A 768 -12.24 -36.43 -9.91
C LYS A 768 -12.94 -37.71 -9.46
N PRO A 769 -13.41 -38.55 -10.40
CA PRO A 769 -14.02 -39.82 -10.03
C PRO A 769 -12.96 -40.82 -9.54
N TYR A 770 -13.40 -41.89 -8.88
CA TYR A 770 -12.55 -43.04 -8.65
C TYR A 770 -12.21 -43.73 -9.97
N PHE A 771 -10.96 -44.13 -10.13
CA PHE A 771 -10.50 -44.76 -11.37
C PHE A 771 -11.13 -46.14 -11.55
N GLY A 772 -11.10 -46.97 -10.52
CA GLY A 772 -11.45 -48.38 -10.55
C GLY A 772 -12.89 -48.65 -10.99
N ARG A 773 -13.07 -49.01 -12.26
CA ARG A 773 -14.37 -49.33 -12.86
C ARG A 773 -14.23 -50.25 -14.07
N THR A 774 -14.87 -51.40 -14.06
CA THR A 774 -14.85 -52.34 -15.19
C THR A 774 -15.63 -51.81 -16.39
N VAL A 775 -15.44 -52.40 -17.57
CA VAL A 775 -16.23 -52.10 -18.78
C VAL A 775 -17.72 -52.38 -18.60
N ARG A 776 -18.10 -53.25 -17.66
CA ARG A 776 -19.50 -53.51 -17.28
C ARG A 776 -20.07 -52.45 -16.34
N GLY A 777 -19.21 -51.61 -15.76
CA GLY A 777 -19.57 -50.54 -14.86
C GLY A 777 -19.40 -50.86 -13.38
N ASP A 778 -18.93 -52.06 -13.02
CA ASP A 778 -18.67 -52.48 -11.64
C ASP A 778 -17.54 -51.64 -11.03
N VAL A 779 -17.72 -51.14 -9.82
CA VAL A 779 -16.69 -50.40 -9.08
C VAL A 779 -15.80 -51.41 -8.35
N VAL A 780 -14.52 -51.43 -8.70
CA VAL A 780 -13.54 -52.42 -8.22
C VAL A 780 -12.17 -51.76 -8.02
N ASP A 781 -11.25 -52.40 -7.30
CA ASP A 781 -9.87 -51.93 -7.23
C ASP A 781 -9.08 -52.21 -8.52
N VAL A 782 -7.98 -51.49 -8.74
CA VAL A 782 -7.18 -51.61 -9.98
C VAL A 782 -6.62 -53.03 -10.16
N GLU A 783 -6.30 -53.70 -9.06
CA GLU A 783 -5.84 -55.09 -8.99
C GLU A 783 -6.90 -56.09 -9.49
N GLN A 784 -8.17 -55.68 -9.51
CA GLN A 784 -9.31 -56.47 -9.98
C GLN A 784 -9.77 -56.06 -11.39
N MET A 785 -9.06 -55.15 -12.05
CA MET A 785 -9.33 -54.73 -13.41
C MET A 785 -8.51 -55.55 -14.41
N THR A 786 -9.11 -55.84 -15.57
CA THR A 786 -8.38 -56.38 -16.72
C THR A 786 -7.59 -55.29 -17.46
N TYR A 787 -6.65 -55.66 -18.32
CA TYR A 787 -5.94 -54.68 -19.15
C TYR A 787 -6.90 -53.89 -20.06
N LEU A 788 -7.97 -54.53 -20.55
CA LEU A 788 -9.03 -53.86 -21.31
C LEU A 788 -9.77 -52.84 -20.45
N ASP A 789 -10.11 -53.19 -19.21
CA ASP A 789 -10.77 -52.27 -18.27
C ASP A 789 -9.92 -51.03 -18.05
N VAL A 790 -8.62 -51.18 -17.77
CA VAL A 790 -7.71 -50.06 -17.50
C VAL A 790 -7.51 -49.18 -18.74
N LEU A 791 -7.27 -49.78 -19.92
CA LEU A 791 -7.15 -49.01 -21.17
C LEU A 791 -8.44 -48.26 -21.53
N SER A 792 -9.59 -48.93 -21.40
CA SER A 792 -10.90 -48.31 -21.63
C SER A 792 -11.14 -47.14 -20.68
N ARG A 793 -10.81 -47.33 -19.39
CA ARG A 793 -10.99 -46.31 -18.36
C ARG A 793 -10.07 -45.12 -18.56
N LEU A 794 -8.79 -45.36 -18.86
CA LEU A 794 -7.82 -44.32 -19.20
C LEU A 794 -8.30 -43.48 -20.38
N VAL A 795 -8.72 -44.11 -21.49
CA VAL A 795 -9.26 -43.37 -22.64
C VAL A 795 -10.51 -42.58 -22.23
N SER A 796 -11.46 -43.19 -21.50
CA SER A 796 -12.71 -42.54 -21.10
C SER A 796 -12.52 -41.29 -20.24
N LEU A 797 -11.48 -41.26 -19.41
CA LEU A 797 -11.23 -40.14 -18.49
C LEU A 797 -10.28 -39.11 -19.09
N MET A 798 -9.35 -39.52 -19.95
CA MET A 798 -8.28 -38.64 -20.47
C MET A 798 -8.59 -38.03 -21.85
N TYR A 799 -9.54 -38.59 -22.58
CA TYR A 799 -9.94 -38.16 -23.92
C TYR A 799 -11.40 -37.67 -23.91
N VAL A 800 -11.62 -36.47 -24.42
CA VAL A 800 -12.94 -35.86 -24.56
C VAL A 800 -13.52 -36.25 -25.91
N ALA A 801 -14.53 -37.13 -25.89
CA ALA A 801 -15.11 -37.68 -27.11
C ALA A 801 -15.90 -36.65 -27.94
N SER A 802 -16.59 -35.70 -27.29
CA SER A 802 -17.41 -34.68 -27.97
C SER A 802 -16.55 -33.75 -28.85
N SER A 803 -15.45 -33.24 -28.30
CA SER A 803 -14.51 -32.36 -29.00
C SER A 803 -13.31 -33.09 -29.63
N LYS A 804 -13.33 -34.43 -29.59
CA LYS A 804 -12.33 -35.32 -30.20
C LYS A 804 -10.88 -34.96 -29.83
N ARG A 805 -10.63 -34.58 -28.58
CA ARG A 805 -9.30 -34.13 -28.11
C ARG A 805 -8.86 -34.84 -26.84
N TRP A 806 -7.55 -34.91 -26.65
CA TRP A 806 -6.97 -35.20 -25.35
C TRP A 806 -7.05 -33.96 -24.46
N ILE A 807 -7.35 -34.15 -23.17
CA ILE A 807 -7.37 -33.04 -22.19
C ILE A 807 -5.98 -32.39 -22.10
N ASP A 808 -4.92 -33.20 -22.10
CA ASP A 808 -3.53 -32.75 -22.14
C ASP A 808 -2.67 -33.75 -22.93
N VAL A 809 -1.63 -33.25 -23.60
CA VAL A 809 -0.70 -34.09 -24.37
C VAL A 809 -0.02 -35.16 -23.51
N THR A 810 0.21 -34.89 -22.23
CA THR A 810 0.84 -35.83 -21.31
C THR A 810 -0.11 -36.96 -20.90
N PHE A 811 -1.43 -36.73 -20.93
CA PHE A 811 -2.42 -37.79 -20.77
C PHE A 811 -2.41 -38.74 -21.97
N MET A 812 -2.35 -38.21 -23.20
CA MET A 812 -2.14 -39.03 -24.40
C MET A 812 -0.87 -39.90 -24.27
N SER A 813 0.24 -39.31 -23.82
CA SER A 813 1.50 -40.04 -23.61
C SER A 813 1.38 -41.14 -22.56
N ARG A 814 0.58 -40.93 -21.49
CA ARG A 814 0.32 -41.95 -20.46
C ARG A 814 -0.48 -43.13 -21.03
N VAL A 815 -1.52 -42.84 -21.80
CA VAL A 815 -2.32 -43.89 -22.46
C VAL A 815 -1.46 -44.67 -23.47
N PHE A 816 -0.63 -43.97 -24.25
CA PHE A 816 0.33 -44.61 -25.15
C PHE A 816 1.26 -45.56 -24.41
N ALA A 817 1.88 -45.10 -23.32
CA ALA A 817 2.78 -45.92 -22.52
C ALA A 817 2.07 -47.17 -21.97
N PHE A 818 0.81 -47.04 -21.56
CA PHE A 818 0.03 -48.18 -21.08
C PHE A 818 -0.36 -49.16 -22.20
N PHE A 819 -0.64 -48.68 -23.42
CA PHE A 819 -0.77 -49.55 -24.60
C PHE A 819 0.51 -50.33 -24.87
N GLN A 820 1.67 -49.68 -24.86
CA GLN A 820 2.95 -50.35 -25.08
C GLN A 820 3.25 -51.39 -23.98
N ARG A 821 2.98 -51.04 -22.73
CA ARG A 821 3.17 -51.96 -21.59
C ARG A 821 2.26 -53.18 -21.70
N THR A 822 1.00 -52.96 -22.08
CA THR A 822 0.04 -54.04 -22.34
C THR A 822 0.54 -54.90 -23.49
N GLU A 823 0.95 -54.30 -24.60
CA GLU A 823 1.45 -55.03 -25.77
C GLU A 823 2.63 -55.94 -25.39
N GLN A 824 3.61 -55.41 -24.66
CA GLN A 824 4.77 -56.15 -24.13
C GLN A 824 4.37 -57.38 -23.30
N ARG A 825 3.30 -57.27 -22.49
CA ARG A 825 2.83 -58.36 -21.64
C ARG A 825 2.24 -59.52 -22.42
N PHE A 826 1.59 -59.24 -23.55
CA PHE A 826 0.90 -60.22 -24.39
C PHE A 826 1.69 -60.61 -25.65
N LEU A 827 2.95 -60.16 -25.80
CA LEU A 827 3.83 -60.61 -26.87
C LEU A 827 4.06 -62.12 -26.79
N THR A 828 4.08 -62.77 -27.96
CA THR A 828 4.46 -64.18 -28.09
C THR A 828 5.80 -64.26 -28.82
N LYS A 829 6.49 -65.41 -28.74
CA LYS A 829 7.74 -65.63 -29.51
C LYS A 829 7.59 -65.48 -31.04
N ALA A 830 6.35 -65.47 -31.56
CA ALA A 830 6.03 -65.32 -32.98
C ALA A 830 5.70 -63.87 -33.41
N THR A 831 5.75 -62.89 -32.49
CA THR A 831 5.43 -61.49 -32.78
C THR A 831 6.67 -60.74 -33.28
N THR A 832 6.66 -60.32 -34.55
CA THR A 832 7.69 -59.44 -35.15
C THR A 832 7.33 -57.96 -34.95
N THR A 833 8.30 -57.04 -35.04
CA THR A 833 8.06 -55.57 -34.88
C THR A 833 7.00 -55.02 -35.84
N SER A 834 6.86 -55.61 -37.03
CA SER A 834 5.82 -55.29 -38.02
C SER A 834 4.39 -55.66 -37.61
N LYS A 835 4.22 -56.47 -36.55
CA LYS A 835 2.92 -56.91 -36.01
C LYS A 835 2.48 -56.15 -34.75
N LEU A 836 3.26 -55.17 -34.29
CA LEU A 836 2.87 -54.28 -33.20
C LEU A 836 1.76 -53.34 -33.69
N VAL A 837 0.68 -53.25 -32.92
CA VAL A 837 -0.49 -52.41 -33.19
C VAL A 837 -0.20 -50.95 -32.85
N VAL A 838 0.56 -50.70 -31.78
CA VAL A 838 0.84 -49.35 -31.25
C VAL A 838 2.34 -49.06 -31.28
N GLN A 839 2.80 -48.46 -32.38
CA GLN A 839 4.22 -48.19 -32.65
C GLN A 839 4.63 -46.75 -32.33
N LYS A 840 3.73 -45.78 -32.54
CA LYS A 840 4.01 -44.35 -32.38
C LYS A 840 2.88 -43.64 -31.63
N ALA A 841 3.24 -42.76 -30.71
CA ALA A 841 2.26 -41.94 -29.96
C ALA A 841 1.36 -41.10 -30.88
N SER A 842 1.84 -40.75 -32.08
CA SER A 842 1.05 -40.02 -33.09
C SER A 842 -0.22 -40.77 -33.53
N GLN A 843 -0.27 -42.11 -33.42
CA GLN A 843 -1.48 -42.88 -33.74
C GLN A 843 -2.66 -42.49 -32.83
N LEU A 844 -2.40 -42.14 -31.57
CA LEU A 844 -3.43 -41.63 -30.64
C LEU A 844 -3.81 -40.17 -30.90
N LYS A 845 -3.01 -39.44 -31.70
CA LYS A 845 -3.30 -38.06 -32.10
C LYS A 845 -4.15 -38.01 -33.37
N THR A 846 -3.93 -38.93 -34.31
CA THR A 846 -4.56 -38.92 -35.64
C THR A 846 -5.78 -39.83 -35.75
N SER A 847 -5.92 -40.82 -34.87
CA SER A 847 -7.03 -41.80 -34.88
C SER A 847 -7.92 -41.65 -33.64
N ASP A 848 -9.18 -42.06 -33.74
CA ASP A 848 -10.06 -42.21 -32.58
C ASP A 848 -9.44 -43.24 -31.61
N PRO A 849 -9.11 -42.88 -30.36
CA PRO A 849 -8.49 -43.80 -29.41
C PRO A 849 -9.37 -45.01 -29.10
N TRP A 850 -10.70 -44.88 -29.22
CA TRP A 850 -11.61 -46.01 -29.08
C TRP A 850 -11.53 -46.97 -30.27
N GLN A 851 -11.32 -46.46 -31.48
CA GLN A 851 -11.06 -47.30 -32.65
C GLN A 851 -9.74 -48.05 -32.51
N LEU A 852 -8.69 -47.36 -32.05
CA LEU A 852 -7.40 -47.99 -31.80
C LEU A 852 -7.52 -49.08 -30.72
N LEU A 853 -8.26 -48.80 -29.63
CA LEU A 853 -8.51 -49.79 -28.59
C LEU A 853 -9.24 -51.01 -29.13
N ARG A 854 -10.27 -50.85 -30.00
CA ARG A 854 -10.96 -51.97 -30.64
C ARG A 854 -10.00 -52.83 -31.50
N GLN A 855 -9.14 -52.20 -32.28
CA GLN A 855 -8.12 -52.90 -33.07
C GLN A 855 -7.12 -53.65 -32.18
N PHE A 856 -6.71 -53.01 -31.09
CA PHE A 856 -5.79 -53.57 -30.10
C PHE A 856 -6.41 -54.80 -29.41
N THR A 857 -7.66 -54.72 -28.98
CA THR A 857 -8.38 -55.86 -28.38
C THR A 857 -8.54 -57.03 -29.36
N ALA A 858 -8.77 -56.74 -30.64
CA ALA A 858 -8.85 -57.80 -31.66
C ALA A 858 -7.50 -58.51 -31.88
N ALA A 859 -6.39 -57.77 -31.80
CA ALA A 859 -5.05 -58.34 -31.92
C ALA A 859 -4.60 -59.10 -30.65
N TYR A 860 -5.04 -58.66 -29.48
CA TYR A 860 -4.67 -59.23 -28.17
C TYR A 860 -5.90 -59.61 -27.34
N PRO A 861 -6.69 -60.63 -27.71
CA PRO A 861 -7.96 -60.93 -27.04
C PRO A 861 -7.83 -61.26 -25.54
N GLY A 862 -6.65 -61.71 -25.09
CA GLY A 862 -6.37 -62.00 -23.68
C GLY A 862 -6.46 -60.78 -22.74
N ILE A 863 -6.37 -59.56 -23.27
CA ILE A 863 -6.46 -58.34 -22.45
C ILE A 863 -7.84 -58.16 -21.80
N ALA A 864 -8.87 -58.83 -22.34
CA ALA A 864 -10.25 -58.76 -21.85
C ALA A 864 -10.55 -59.70 -20.68
N SER A 865 -9.67 -60.66 -20.39
CA SER A 865 -9.86 -61.67 -19.33
C SER A 865 -8.74 -61.69 -18.30
N ALA A 866 -7.53 -61.26 -18.66
CA ALA A 866 -6.40 -61.21 -17.75
C ALA A 866 -6.45 -59.94 -16.88
N LEU A 867 -6.40 -60.14 -15.56
CA LEU A 867 -6.17 -59.07 -14.59
C LEU A 867 -4.75 -58.50 -14.74
N LEU A 868 -4.56 -57.25 -14.31
CA LEU A 868 -3.22 -56.65 -14.26
C LEU A 868 -2.28 -57.51 -13.40
N SER A 869 -1.04 -57.67 -13.87
CA SER A 869 0.01 -58.25 -13.03
C SER A 869 0.44 -57.25 -11.95
N VAL A 870 1.00 -57.73 -10.84
CA VAL A 870 1.49 -56.87 -9.74
C VAL A 870 2.43 -55.78 -10.26
N ASP A 871 3.39 -56.13 -11.12
CA ASP A 871 4.33 -55.17 -11.73
C ASP A 871 3.61 -54.09 -12.57
N ASP A 872 2.47 -54.42 -13.17
CA ASP A 872 1.73 -53.51 -14.05
C ASP A 872 0.75 -52.62 -13.29
N VAL A 873 0.28 -53.08 -12.12
CA VAL A 873 -0.38 -52.25 -11.12
C VAL A 873 0.60 -51.19 -10.60
N ASP A 874 1.82 -51.59 -10.24
CA ASP A 874 2.88 -50.66 -9.81
C ASP A 874 3.25 -49.67 -10.93
N PHE A 875 3.36 -50.14 -12.17
CA PHE A 875 3.58 -49.28 -13.33
C PHE A 875 2.44 -48.26 -13.51
N PHE A 876 1.19 -48.67 -13.34
CA PHE A 876 0.04 -47.77 -13.41
C PHE A 876 0.12 -46.68 -12.33
N TYR A 877 0.30 -47.04 -11.06
CA TYR A 877 0.40 -46.06 -9.97
C TYR A 877 1.62 -45.14 -10.11
N HIS A 878 2.76 -45.68 -10.53
CA HIS A 878 3.95 -44.90 -10.84
C HIS A 878 3.66 -43.86 -11.92
N SER A 879 2.99 -44.27 -13.00
CA SER A 879 2.58 -43.36 -14.06
C SER A 879 1.68 -42.27 -13.48
N CYS A 880 0.65 -42.60 -12.69
CA CYS A 880 -0.27 -41.64 -12.06
C CYS A 880 0.46 -40.59 -11.22
N LYS A 881 1.54 -40.98 -10.53
CA LYS A 881 2.28 -40.11 -9.61
C LYS A 881 3.28 -39.19 -10.31
N PHE A 882 3.93 -39.66 -11.37
CA PHE A 882 5.06 -38.95 -11.99
C PHE A 882 4.82 -38.62 -13.47
N GLY A 883 5.39 -37.50 -13.92
CA GLY A 883 5.43 -37.09 -15.32
C GLY A 883 4.18 -36.35 -15.83
N GLY A 884 4.34 -35.12 -16.31
CA GLY A 884 3.25 -34.37 -16.96
C GLY A 884 2.17 -33.82 -16.02
N LYS A 885 0.98 -33.55 -16.57
CA LYS A 885 -0.18 -33.04 -15.83
C LYS A 885 -0.65 -34.09 -14.80
N PRO A 886 -1.05 -33.69 -13.57
CA PRO A 886 -1.64 -34.61 -12.59
C PRO A 886 -2.88 -35.32 -13.14
N VAL A 887 -3.07 -36.59 -12.81
CA VAL A 887 -4.23 -37.36 -13.28
C VAL A 887 -5.54 -36.74 -12.80
N ASN A 888 -6.58 -36.82 -13.64
CA ASN A 888 -7.88 -36.23 -13.38
C ASN A 888 -8.87 -37.17 -12.66
N PHE A 889 -8.34 -38.13 -11.90
CA PHE A 889 -9.10 -39.14 -11.16
C PHE A 889 -8.34 -39.54 -9.89
N ILE A 890 -9.02 -40.27 -9.00
CA ILE A 890 -8.42 -40.86 -7.80
C ILE A 890 -8.02 -42.31 -8.14
N PRO A 891 -6.71 -42.63 -8.23
CA PRO A 891 -6.26 -43.95 -8.64
C PRO A 891 -6.39 -45.00 -7.53
N ILE A 892 -6.24 -44.58 -6.27
CA ILE A 892 -6.27 -45.42 -5.07
C ILE A 892 -6.80 -44.62 -3.88
N VAL A 893 -7.48 -45.29 -2.94
CA VAL A 893 -7.92 -44.72 -1.67
C VAL A 893 -7.00 -45.23 -0.56
N ASP A 894 -6.01 -44.41 -0.20
CA ASP A 894 -4.97 -44.71 0.78
C ASP A 894 -4.56 -43.44 1.56
N LYS A 895 -3.43 -43.51 2.28
CA LYS A 895 -2.85 -42.36 2.99
C LYS A 895 -2.51 -41.15 2.09
N GLU A 896 -2.37 -41.32 0.78
CA GLU A 896 -2.07 -40.23 -0.17
C GLU A 896 -3.35 -39.58 -0.74
N LEU A 897 -4.55 -39.98 -0.30
CA LEU A 897 -5.84 -39.48 -0.79
C LEU A 897 -5.92 -37.95 -0.85
N ILE A 898 -5.40 -37.24 0.16
CA ILE A 898 -5.39 -35.76 0.17
C ILE A 898 -4.71 -35.17 -1.08
N THR A 899 -3.61 -35.78 -1.52
CA THR A 899 -2.86 -35.34 -2.70
C THR A 899 -3.66 -35.62 -3.97
N TRP A 900 -4.18 -36.83 -4.12
CA TRP A 900 -5.00 -37.21 -5.28
C TRP A 900 -6.26 -36.35 -5.41
N PHE A 901 -6.87 -36.03 -4.28
CA PHE A 901 -8.08 -35.23 -4.19
C PHE A 901 -7.83 -33.77 -4.57
N LYS A 902 -6.86 -33.10 -3.92
CA LYS A 902 -6.71 -31.62 -4.00
C LYS A 902 -5.87 -31.10 -5.17
N LYS A 903 -4.92 -31.89 -5.67
CA LYS A 903 -3.89 -31.43 -6.63
C LYS A 903 -4.47 -31.00 -7.98
N ASP A 904 -4.05 -29.86 -8.52
CA ASP A 904 -4.47 -29.35 -9.84
C ASP A 904 -6.01 -29.31 -10.02
N SER A 905 -6.69 -28.67 -9.07
CA SER A 905 -8.15 -28.74 -8.92
C SER A 905 -8.95 -27.60 -9.56
N LEU A 906 -8.31 -26.60 -10.18
CA LEU A 906 -9.00 -25.36 -10.59
C LEU A 906 -9.42 -25.31 -12.06
N TRP A 907 -8.68 -25.96 -12.95
CA TRP A 907 -8.88 -25.86 -14.41
C TRP A 907 -10.22 -26.44 -14.88
N TYR A 908 -10.83 -27.34 -14.11
CA TYR A 908 -12.14 -27.95 -14.42
C TYR A 908 -13.27 -26.92 -14.57
N SER A 909 -13.16 -25.76 -13.92
CA SER A 909 -14.15 -24.68 -14.05
C SER A 909 -14.14 -23.99 -15.42
N GLU A 910 -13.07 -24.14 -16.19
CA GLU A 910 -12.92 -23.62 -17.57
C GLU A 910 -13.06 -24.72 -18.64
N ASP A 911 -12.98 -26.00 -18.25
CA ASP A 911 -13.07 -27.14 -19.16
C ASP A 911 -14.04 -28.20 -18.62
N LEU A 912 -15.34 -27.89 -18.61
CA LEU A 912 -16.39 -28.81 -18.15
C LEU A 912 -16.54 -30.04 -19.04
N GLU A 913 -16.15 -30.00 -20.31
CA GLU A 913 -16.23 -31.19 -21.18
C GLU A 913 -15.36 -32.35 -20.66
N ALA A 914 -14.32 -32.03 -19.89
CA ALA A 914 -13.43 -32.98 -19.24
C ALA A 914 -13.94 -33.48 -17.87
N VAL A 915 -15.08 -32.98 -17.39
CA VAL A 915 -15.68 -33.31 -16.09
C VAL A 915 -16.78 -34.36 -16.30
N PRO A 916 -16.93 -35.35 -15.39
CA PRO A 916 -18.06 -36.26 -15.43
C PRO A 916 -19.40 -35.53 -15.56
N ASP A 917 -20.21 -35.97 -16.54
CA ASP A 917 -21.53 -35.41 -16.83
C ASP A 917 -21.54 -33.92 -17.22
N GLN A 918 -20.37 -33.32 -17.47
CA GLN A 918 -20.17 -31.88 -17.72
C GLN A 918 -20.78 -30.98 -16.63
N ASP A 919 -20.74 -31.47 -15.39
CA ASP A 919 -21.55 -30.97 -14.30
C ASP A 919 -20.81 -29.91 -13.46
N ALA A 920 -21.28 -28.66 -13.56
CA ALA A 920 -20.76 -27.52 -12.79
C ALA A 920 -20.90 -27.69 -11.26
N GLY A 921 -21.79 -28.57 -10.80
CA GLY A 921 -21.96 -28.90 -9.39
C GLY A 921 -20.76 -29.62 -8.78
N ARG A 922 -19.88 -30.21 -9.60
CA ARG A 922 -18.73 -31.02 -9.17
C ARG A 922 -17.42 -30.25 -9.04
N VAL A 923 -17.32 -29.07 -9.67
CA VAL A 923 -16.04 -28.39 -9.92
C VAL A 923 -15.70 -27.34 -8.88
N MET A 924 -14.41 -27.11 -8.66
CA MET A 924 -13.95 -26.07 -7.73
C MET A 924 -13.97 -24.70 -8.41
N ILE A 925 -14.78 -23.77 -7.89
CA ILE A 925 -14.92 -22.42 -8.44
C ILE A 925 -14.52 -21.42 -7.35
N LEU A 926 -13.48 -20.64 -7.59
CA LEU A 926 -13.00 -19.62 -6.65
C LEU A 926 -13.89 -18.38 -6.76
N GLN A 927 -14.44 -17.91 -5.63
CA GLN A 927 -15.22 -16.68 -5.59
C GLN A 927 -15.18 -16.02 -4.23
N GLY A 928 -15.28 -14.69 -4.20
CA GLY A 928 -15.40 -13.91 -2.97
C GLY A 928 -16.87 -13.68 -2.62
N PRO A 929 -17.27 -13.79 -1.33
CA PRO A 929 -18.67 -13.70 -0.91
C PRO A 929 -19.33 -12.36 -1.26
N LEU A 930 -18.59 -11.24 -1.19
CA LEU A 930 -19.12 -9.92 -1.56
C LEU A 930 -19.10 -9.68 -3.08
N ALA A 931 -18.08 -10.20 -3.77
CA ALA A 931 -17.92 -9.92 -5.19
C ALA A 931 -18.96 -10.68 -6.04
N VAL A 932 -19.32 -11.91 -5.63
CA VAL A 932 -20.33 -12.71 -6.35
C VAL A 932 -21.71 -12.07 -6.28
N TYR A 933 -22.00 -11.27 -5.23
CA TYR A 933 -23.24 -10.50 -5.15
C TYR A 933 -23.42 -9.57 -6.36
N HIS A 934 -22.34 -9.07 -6.98
CA HIS A 934 -22.42 -8.17 -8.13
C HIS A 934 -22.52 -8.87 -9.50
N ILE A 935 -22.47 -10.20 -9.51
CA ILE A 935 -22.59 -10.98 -10.74
C ILE A 935 -24.07 -11.20 -11.03
N LYS A 936 -24.66 -10.30 -11.83
CA LYS A 936 -26.09 -10.33 -12.18
C LYS A 936 -26.39 -10.90 -13.56
N THR A 937 -25.43 -10.83 -14.46
CA THR A 937 -25.51 -11.33 -15.84
C THR A 937 -24.20 -12.05 -16.17
N LYS A 938 -24.27 -13.01 -17.10
CA LYS A 938 -23.09 -13.63 -17.71
C LYS A 938 -22.86 -13.03 -19.09
N ASP A 939 -21.63 -13.14 -19.57
CA ASP A 939 -21.20 -12.76 -20.93
C ASP A 939 -21.34 -11.26 -21.25
N GLU A 940 -21.34 -10.41 -20.22
CA GLU A 940 -21.06 -8.98 -20.38
C GLU A 940 -19.59 -8.81 -20.81
N PRO A 941 -19.28 -8.02 -21.85
CA PRO A 941 -17.90 -7.73 -22.24
C PRO A 941 -17.11 -7.14 -21.07
N VAL A 942 -15.88 -7.60 -20.87
CA VAL A 942 -15.07 -7.13 -19.73
C VAL A 942 -14.82 -5.62 -19.76
N GLY A 943 -14.69 -5.04 -20.96
CA GLY A 943 -14.54 -3.60 -21.14
C GLY A 943 -15.74 -2.83 -20.58
N ASP A 944 -16.96 -3.31 -20.82
CA ASP A 944 -18.20 -2.69 -20.35
C ASP A 944 -18.31 -2.78 -18.82
N ILE A 945 -17.93 -3.91 -18.22
CA ILE A 945 -17.90 -4.10 -16.75
C ILE A 945 -16.98 -3.05 -16.11
N LEU A 946 -15.75 -2.92 -16.61
CA LEU A 946 -14.74 -2.04 -16.03
C LEU A 946 -15.06 -0.56 -16.32
N HIS A 947 -15.59 -0.27 -17.50
CA HIS A 947 -16.10 1.05 -17.86
C HIS A 947 -17.24 1.47 -16.94
N GLY A 948 -18.25 0.61 -16.72
CA GLY A 948 -19.35 0.90 -15.80
C GLY A 948 -18.90 1.23 -14.38
N ILE A 949 -17.88 0.53 -13.86
CA ILE A 949 -17.30 0.81 -12.53
C ILE A 949 -16.61 2.19 -12.52
N SER A 950 -15.69 2.43 -13.45
CA SER A 950 -14.89 3.66 -13.46
C SER A 950 -15.71 4.89 -13.85
N GLN A 951 -16.54 4.79 -14.89
CA GLN A 951 -17.41 5.87 -15.34
C GLN A 951 -18.49 6.19 -14.31
N GLY A 952 -19.09 5.19 -13.64
CA GLY A 952 -20.06 5.46 -12.57
C GLY A 952 -19.45 6.26 -11.40
N VAL A 953 -18.16 6.03 -11.09
CA VAL A 953 -17.43 6.88 -10.13
C VAL A 953 -17.26 8.30 -10.68
N VAL A 954 -16.83 8.45 -11.94
CA VAL A 954 -16.70 9.76 -12.61
C VAL A 954 -18.03 10.52 -12.62
N ASP A 955 -19.13 9.86 -12.97
CA ASP A 955 -20.47 10.44 -13.01
C ASP A 955 -20.89 10.94 -11.63
N THR A 956 -20.59 10.17 -10.58
CA THR A 956 -20.84 10.58 -9.19
C THR A 956 -19.99 11.79 -8.80
N LEU A 957 -18.71 11.84 -9.22
CA LEU A 957 -17.82 12.98 -8.98
C LEU A 957 -18.30 14.24 -9.71
N VAL A 958 -18.77 14.11 -10.95
CA VAL A 958 -19.36 15.20 -11.74
C VAL A 958 -20.63 15.70 -11.09
N ALA A 959 -21.54 14.81 -10.69
CA ALA A 959 -22.79 15.15 -10.01
C ALA A 959 -22.54 15.88 -8.68
N LYS A 960 -21.44 15.55 -7.98
CA LYS A 960 -20.99 16.21 -6.75
C LYS A 960 -20.07 17.41 -6.99
N ALA A 961 -19.91 17.86 -8.23
CA ALA A 961 -19.12 19.03 -8.63
C ALA A 961 -17.65 19.00 -8.12
N PHE A 962 -16.99 17.84 -8.20
CA PHE A 962 -15.58 17.73 -7.84
C PHE A 962 -14.69 18.65 -8.67
N ARG A 963 -13.60 19.10 -8.05
CA ARG A 963 -12.66 20.06 -8.66
C ARG A 963 -12.05 19.51 -9.96
N GLN A 964 -11.90 20.40 -10.94
CA GLN A 964 -11.12 20.10 -12.14
C GLN A 964 -9.63 20.08 -11.78
N HIS A 965 -8.91 19.11 -12.33
CA HIS A 965 -7.47 19.04 -12.25
C HIS A 965 -6.89 20.22 -13.02
N SER A 966 -6.28 21.14 -12.29
CA SER A 966 -5.44 22.17 -12.89
C SER A 966 -4.05 21.55 -13.06
N PRO A 967 -3.57 21.32 -14.30
CA PRO A 967 -2.17 20.96 -14.48
C PRO A 967 -1.31 22.06 -13.85
N GLU A 968 -0.20 21.70 -13.22
CA GLU A 968 0.80 22.70 -12.82
C GLU A 968 1.19 23.46 -14.08
N VAL A 969 0.68 24.70 -14.19
CA VAL A 969 1.17 25.65 -15.19
C VAL A 969 2.55 26.02 -14.69
N LEU A 970 3.58 25.31 -15.17
CA LEU A 970 4.93 25.83 -15.13
C LEU A 970 4.84 27.20 -15.79
N SER A 971 5.05 28.25 -14.98
CA SER A 971 5.00 29.62 -15.44
C SER A 971 5.87 29.73 -16.68
N ALA A 972 5.27 30.11 -17.80
CA ALA A 972 6.01 30.65 -18.92
C ALA A 972 6.92 31.74 -18.38
N ALA A 973 8.22 31.62 -18.67
CA ALA A 973 9.32 32.49 -18.25
C ALA A 973 9.92 32.22 -16.85
N VAL A 974 10.60 31.07 -16.70
CA VAL A 974 11.90 31.11 -16.03
C VAL A 974 12.91 31.44 -17.12
N ALA A 975 13.60 32.58 -16.99
CA ALA A 975 14.91 32.74 -17.61
C ALA A 975 15.81 31.65 -17.02
N ALA A 976 15.73 30.43 -17.55
CA ALA A 976 16.55 29.31 -17.12
C ALA A 976 18.01 29.78 -17.23
N ALA A 977 18.77 29.69 -16.14
CA ALA A 977 20.08 30.30 -16.01
C ALA A 977 20.98 29.91 -17.21
N GLY A 978 21.18 30.84 -18.14
CA GLY A 978 22.00 30.65 -19.35
C GLY A 978 21.24 30.39 -20.66
N TRP A 979 19.90 30.35 -20.68
CA TRP A 979 19.12 30.35 -21.93
C TRP A 979 18.82 31.78 -22.39
N THR A 980 18.98 32.02 -23.69
CA THR A 980 18.70 33.29 -24.36
C THR A 980 17.43 33.13 -25.19
N ARG A 981 16.48 34.05 -25.05
CA ARG A 981 15.24 34.05 -25.84
C ARG A 981 15.36 35.05 -26.99
N SER A 982 15.02 34.62 -28.20
CA SER A 982 14.89 35.47 -29.39
C SER A 982 13.52 35.25 -30.04
N GLY A 983 12.92 36.30 -30.62
CA GLY A 983 11.56 36.27 -31.17
C GLY A 983 10.64 37.33 -30.55
N ASP A 984 9.47 37.55 -31.16
CA ASP A 984 8.49 38.53 -30.71
C ASP A 984 7.51 37.96 -29.66
N ASP A 985 6.80 38.83 -28.94
CA ASP A 985 5.75 38.42 -27.99
C ASP A 985 4.50 37.84 -28.70
N SER A 986 4.54 37.72 -30.03
CA SER A 986 3.38 37.38 -30.89
C SER A 986 3.08 35.89 -31.00
N GLY A 987 3.95 35.04 -30.46
CA GLY A 987 3.69 33.60 -30.29
C GLY A 987 4.87 32.71 -30.63
N ALA A 988 5.69 33.03 -31.64
CA ALA A 988 6.84 32.20 -32.01
C ALA A 988 8.14 32.73 -31.39
N PHE A 989 8.87 31.87 -30.66
CA PHE A 989 10.17 32.25 -30.09
C PHE A 989 11.14 31.07 -30.07
N VAL A 990 12.43 31.39 -29.99
CA VAL A 990 13.52 30.41 -29.88
C VAL A 990 14.25 30.63 -28.57
N LEU A 991 14.50 29.55 -27.84
CA LEU A 991 15.40 29.50 -26.70
C LEU A 991 16.72 28.89 -27.13
N SER A 992 17.83 29.59 -26.92
CA SER A 992 19.18 29.14 -27.29
C SER A 992 20.14 29.11 -26.10
N LYS A 993 20.99 28.09 -26.02
CA LYS A 993 22.05 27.96 -25.01
C LYS A 993 23.33 27.40 -25.63
N SER A 994 24.45 28.07 -25.38
CA SER A 994 25.78 27.57 -25.73
C SER A 994 26.36 26.74 -24.58
N ILE A 995 26.90 25.56 -24.91
CA ILE A 995 27.47 24.62 -23.95
C ILE A 995 28.96 24.94 -23.75
N THR A 996 29.28 25.57 -22.62
CA THR A 996 30.64 26.00 -22.29
C THR A 996 31.34 25.12 -21.26
N ALA A 997 30.62 24.22 -20.60
CA ALA A 997 31.13 23.31 -19.59
C ALA A 997 30.59 21.89 -19.80
N ALA A 998 31.32 20.89 -19.30
CA ALA A 998 30.84 19.52 -19.32
C ALA A 998 29.71 19.33 -18.30
N THR A 999 28.68 18.59 -18.69
CA THR A 999 27.50 18.25 -17.86
C THR A 999 27.16 16.79 -18.13
N THR A 1000 26.65 16.09 -17.13
CA THR A 1000 26.18 14.71 -17.34
C THR A 1000 24.91 14.69 -18.20
N THR A 1001 24.64 13.59 -18.91
CA THR A 1001 23.41 13.46 -19.70
C THR A 1001 22.16 13.63 -18.84
N GLU A 1002 22.15 13.11 -17.61
CA GLU A 1002 20.99 13.24 -16.70
C GLU A 1002 20.73 14.68 -16.27
N GLU A 1003 21.76 15.41 -15.84
CA GLU A 1003 21.64 16.84 -15.47
C GLU A 1003 21.16 17.68 -16.66
N TRP A 1004 21.70 17.40 -17.85
CA TRP A 1004 21.32 18.09 -19.07
C TRP A 1004 19.87 17.82 -19.47
N LEU A 1005 19.41 16.57 -19.39
CA LEU A 1005 18.00 16.23 -19.67
C LEU A 1005 17.05 16.83 -18.64
N ALA A 1006 17.44 16.88 -17.36
CA ALA A 1006 16.66 17.56 -16.34
C ALA A 1006 16.51 19.05 -16.65
N GLU A 1007 17.59 19.69 -17.13
CA GLU A 1007 17.55 21.07 -17.59
C GLU A 1007 16.63 21.23 -18.82
N LEU A 1008 16.79 20.40 -19.86
CA LEU A 1008 15.93 20.42 -21.05
C LEU A 1008 14.45 20.22 -20.69
N ALA A 1009 14.14 19.24 -19.84
CA ALA A 1009 12.78 18.95 -19.38
C ALA A 1009 12.14 20.14 -18.65
N SER A 1010 12.94 20.92 -17.90
CA SER A 1010 12.47 22.13 -17.24
C SER A 1010 12.10 23.26 -18.22
N VAL A 1011 12.74 23.30 -19.39
CA VAL A 1011 12.55 24.34 -20.42
C VAL A 1011 11.43 23.99 -21.39
N ILE A 1012 11.35 22.74 -21.85
CA ILE A 1012 10.35 22.30 -22.83
C ILE A 1012 8.94 22.15 -22.26
N THR A 1013 8.79 22.20 -20.93
CA THR A 1013 7.56 21.89 -20.18
C THR A 1013 7.10 20.43 -20.34
N SER A 1014 6.26 19.92 -19.43
CA SER A 1014 5.76 18.54 -19.48
C SER A 1014 4.58 18.38 -20.44
N ARG A 1015 4.20 17.13 -20.75
CA ARG A 1015 3.03 16.77 -21.58
C ARG A 1015 3.05 17.29 -23.02
N ASN A 1016 4.21 17.25 -23.66
CA ASN A 1016 4.32 17.48 -25.10
C ASN A 1016 5.24 16.43 -25.73
N TRP A 1017 5.18 16.36 -27.05
CA TRP A 1017 5.88 15.36 -27.84
C TRP A 1017 7.41 15.36 -27.65
N LEU A 1018 8.03 16.53 -27.46
CA LEU A 1018 9.48 16.65 -27.31
C LEU A 1018 9.90 16.19 -25.92
N HIS A 1019 9.15 16.59 -24.89
CA HIS A 1019 9.30 16.05 -23.55
C HIS A 1019 9.19 14.53 -23.56
N ASP A 1020 8.10 13.99 -24.11
CA ASP A 1020 7.87 12.55 -24.15
C ASP A 1020 8.99 11.83 -24.92
N LEU A 1021 9.42 12.35 -26.08
CA LEU A 1021 10.54 11.77 -26.84
C LEU A 1021 11.86 11.74 -26.05
N LEU A 1022 12.09 12.69 -25.15
CA LEU A 1022 13.32 12.79 -24.36
C LEU A 1022 13.25 12.07 -23.03
N THR A 1023 12.07 11.82 -22.47
CA THR A 1023 11.92 11.28 -21.11
C THR A 1023 11.41 9.85 -21.04
N VAL A 1024 10.73 9.33 -22.08
CA VAL A 1024 10.30 7.93 -22.08
C VAL A 1024 11.52 7.00 -22.10
N ASP A 1025 11.44 5.89 -21.37
CA ASP A 1025 12.49 4.87 -21.31
C ASP A 1025 12.57 4.03 -22.61
N HIS A 1026 11.50 4.01 -23.40
CA HIS A 1026 11.40 3.24 -24.63
C HIS A 1026 10.58 3.96 -25.72
N TYR A 1027 10.80 3.57 -26.97
CA TYR A 1027 9.87 3.78 -28.06
C TYR A 1027 9.33 2.43 -28.57
N VAL A 1028 8.16 2.45 -29.20
CA VAL A 1028 7.52 1.26 -29.77
C VAL A 1028 8.06 1.02 -31.17
N SER A 1029 8.55 -0.19 -31.44
CA SER A 1029 8.98 -0.65 -32.77
C SER A 1029 8.21 -1.93 -33.08
N GLY A 1030 7.26 -1.86 -34.01
CA GLY A 1030 6.35 -2.98 -34.29
C GLY A 1030 5.53 -3.34 -33.05
N ARG A 1031 5.87 -4.43 -32.36
CA ARG A 1031 5.27 -4.86 -31.08
C ARG A 1031 6.25 -4.87 -29.90
N GLN A 1032 7.47 -4.38 -30.12
CA GLN A 1032 8.54 -4.36 -29.13
C GLN A 1032 8.70 -2.98 -28.50
N TRP A 1033 9.20 -2.96 -27.27
CA TRP A 1033 9.71 -1.75 -26.63
C TRP A 1033 11.23 -1.73 -26.76
N VAL A 1034 11.73 -0.75 -27.50
CA VAL A 1034 13.16 -0.56 -27.73
C VAL A 1034 13.63 0.61 -26.88
N ALA A 1035 14.78 0.43 -26.21
CA ALA A 1035 15.35 1.45 -25.34
C ALA A 1035 15.52 2.79 -26.09
N ASN A 1036 15.08 3.87 -25.45
CA ASN A 1036 15.15 5.19 -26.06
C ASN A 1036 16.60 5.71 -26.08
N SER A 1037 17.12 5.90 -27.28
CA SER A 1037 18.49 6.40 -27.52
C SER A 1037 18.55 7.90 -27.83
N THR A 1038 17.40 8.55 -27.97
CA THR A 1038 17.31 10.00 -28.24
C THR A 1038 18.03 10.85 -27.18
N PRO A 1039 17.93 10.52 -25.87
CA PRO A 1039 18.61 11.30 -24.84
C PRO A 1039 20.14 11.37 -25.01
N GLN A 1040 20.76 10.27 -25.46
CA GLN A 1040 22.20 10.21 -25.73
C GLN A 1040 22.59 10.97 -27.00
N VAL A 1041 21.68 11.06 -27.97
CA VAL A 1041 21.88 11.83 -29.21
C VAL A 1041 21.94 13.33 -28.92
N VAL A 1042 21.12 13.82 -27.99
CA VAL A 1042 21.05 15.25 -27.63
C VAL A 1042 21.91 15.62 -26.42
N SER A 1043 22.76 14.71 -25.91
CA SER A 1043 23.67 14.99 -24.80
C SER A 1043 24.54 16.22 -25.08
N ALA A 1044 24.63 17.13 -24.10
CA ALA A 1044 25.43 18.33 -24.21
C ALA A 1044 26.93 18.04 -24.37
N ARG A 1045 27.57 18.68 -25.34
CA ARG A 1045 29.03 18.65 -25.53
C ARG A 1045 29.57 20.08 -25.62
N VAL A 1046 30.75 20.30 -25.04
CA VAL A 1046 31.41 21.61 -25.06
C VAL A 1046 31.64 22.07 -26.50
N GLY A 1047 31.26 23.32 -26.79
CA GLY A 1047 31.33 23.90 -28.13
C GLY A 1047 30.04 23.79 -28.94
N GLN A 1048 29.03 23.07 -28.44
CA GLN A 1048 27.72 23.01 -29.07
C GLN A 1048 26.84 24.21 -28.71
N THR A 1049 25.90 24.53 -29.58
CA THR A 1049 24.79 25.44 -29.28
C THR A 1049 23.48 24.71 -29.51
N VAL A 1050 22.58 24.74 -28.53
CA VAL A 1050 21.27 24.08 -28.58
C VAL A 1050 20.18 25.13 -28.69
N GLU A 1051 19.27 24.94 -29.63
CA GLU A 1051 18.13 25.81 -29.90
C GLU A 1051 16.83 25.03 -29.80
N ILE A 1052 15.82 25.60 -29.16
CA ILE A 1052 14.47 25.05 -29.08
C ILE A 1052 13.49 26.11 -29.58
N GLU A 1053 12.80 25.78 -30.66
CA GLU A 1053 11.79 26.62 -31.29
C GLU A 1053 10.41 26.29 -30.73
N PHE A 1054 9.66 27.32 -30.35
CA PHE A 1054 8.31 27.21 -29.82
C PHE A 1054 7.32 28.00 -30.67
N ASN A 1055 6.09 27.49 -30.74
CA ASN A 1055 4.91 28.24 -31.13
C ASN A 1055 3.94 28.26 -29.94
N SER A 1056 3.78 29.45 -29.36
CA SER A 1056 3.19 29.68 -28.05
C SER A 1056 3.88 28.82 -26.99
N THR A 1057 3.19 27.86 -26.39
CA THR A 1057 3.75 26.93 -25.39
C THR A 1057 4.20 25.59 -25.98
N SER A 1058 3.97 25.34 -27.27
CA SER A 1058 4.27 24.04 -27.89
C SER A 1058 5.61 24.04 -28.62
N PRO A 1059 6.51 23.09 -28.34
CA PRO A 1059 7.76 22.98 -29.08
C PRO A 1059 7.49 22.57 -30.54
N VAL A 1060 8.24 23.16 -31.46
CA VAL A 1060 8.20 22.93 -32.91
C VAL A 1060 9.44 22.16 -33.35
N ALA A 1061 10.62 22.57 -32.85
CA ALA A 1061 11.89 21.96 -33.20
C ALA A 1061 12.92 22.06 -32.08
N LEU A 1062 13.84 21.09 -32.02
CA LEU A 1062 15.09 21.14 -31.27
C LEU A 1062 16.26 20.99 -32.25
N ARG A 1063 17.24 21.89 -32.19
CA ARG A 1063 18.42 21.87 -33.06
C ARG A 1063 19.69 21.93 -32.22
N VAL A 1064 20.66 21.07 -32.53
CA VAL A 1064 21.99 21.10 -31.93
C VAL A 1064 22.99 21.44 -33.02
N HIS A 1065 23.74 22.52 -32.81
CA HIS A 1065 24.76 23.01 -33.72
C HIS A 1065 26.14 22.70 -33.18
N ASP A 1066 27.01 22.16 -34.03
CA ASP A 1066 28.42 21.95 -33.76
C ASP A 1066 29.21 22.26 -35.03
N ILE A 1067 29.69 23.52 -35.12
CA ILE A 1067 30.34 24.05 -36.32
C ILE A 1067 31.64 23.29 -36.65
N ALA A 1068 32.26 22.65 -35.65
CA ALA A 1068 33.45 21.83 -35.85
C ALA A 1068 33.13 20.49 -36.52
N VAL A 1069 31.88 20.01 -36.45
CA VAL A 1069 31.44 18.73 -37.01
C VAL A 1069 30.66 18.93 -38.32
N VAL A 1070 29.66 19.81 -38.32
CA VAL A 1070 28.87 20.17 -39.51
C VAL A 1070 28.82 21.70 -39.62
N PRO A 1071 29.52 22.32 -40.58
CA PRO A 1071 29.63 23.78 -40.64
C PRO A 1071 28.35 24.50 -41.06
N THR A 1072 27.49 23.85 -41.86
CA THR A 1072 26.40 24.51 -42.60
C THR A 1072 24.99 24.09 -42.15
N ALA A 1073 24.86 23.17 -41.20
CA ALA A 1073 23.57 22.64 -40.73
C ALA A 1073 23.67 22.18 -39.25
N PRO A 1074 22.55 22.03 -38.52
CA PRO A 1074 22.56 21.41 -37.21
C PRO A 1074 23.11 19.98 -37.30
N VAL A 1075 23.91 19.51 -36.33
CA VAL A 1075 24.31 18.10 -36.26
C VAL A 1075 23.14 17.18 -35.89
N VAL A 1076 22.22 17.70 -35.08
CA VAL A 1076 20.96 17.04 -34.72
C VAL A 1076 19.83 18.02 -34.94
N GLU A 1077 18.76 17.58 -35.61
CA GLU A 1077 17.52 18.33 -35.77
C GLU A 1077 16.35 17.41 -35.47
N ILE A 1078 15.49 17.81 -34.52
CA ILE A 1078 14.27 17.09 -34.15
C ILE A 1078 13.10 18.02 -34.43
N THR A 1079 12.17 17.62 -35.30
CA THR A 1079 11.01 18.44 -35.66
C THR A 1079 9.72 17.62 -35.58
N LYS A 1080 8.60 18.24 -35.20
CA LYS A 1080 7.26 17.63 -35.34
C LYS A 1080 6.44 18.34 -36.41
N SER A 1081 5.87 17.55 -37.31
CA SER A 1081 4.89 18.02 -38.30
C SER A 1081 3.49 18.24 -37.69
N SER A 1082 2.58 18.83 -38.47
CA SER A 1082 1.19 19.05 -38.06
C SER A 1082 0.35 17.78 -37.91
N VAL A 1083 0.83 16.64 -38.41
CA VAL A 1083 0.16 15.32 -38.33
C VAL A 1083 0.83 14.39 -37.31
N ASP A 1084 1.47 14.98 -36.31
CA ASP A 1084 2.12 14.28 -35.19
C ASP A 1084 3.28 13.33 -35.59
N VAL A 1085 3.86 13.54 -36.77
CA VAL A 1085 5.09 12.84 -37.19
C VAL A 1085 6.31 13.62 -36.71
N ILE A 1086 7.16 12.96 -35.93
CA ILE A 1086 8.45 13.44 -35.44
C ILE A 1086 9.55 12.93 -36.38
N THR A 1087 10.44 13.82 -36.82
CA THR A 1087 11.66 13.46 -37.55
C THR A 1087 12.87 13.80 -36.70
N LEU A 1088 13.68 12.80 -36.36
CA LEU A 1088 15.03 12.95 -35.80
C LEU A 1088 16.02 12.83 -36.95
N ARG A 1089 16.62 13.95 -37.33
CA ARG A 1089 17.63 14.06 -38.38
C ARG A 1089 19.02 14.17 -37.78
N LEU A 1090 19.92 13.32 -38.23
CA LEU A 1090 21.35 13.36 -37.91
C LEU A 1090 22.12 13.78 -39.16
N ASN A 1091 22.85 14.88 -39.08
CA ASN A 1091 23.68 15.37 -40.18
C ASN A 1091 25.14 15.03 -39.92
N ILE A 1092 25.83 14.54 -40.95
CA ILE A 1092 27.26 14.26 -40.92
C ILE A 1092 27.92 14.75 -42.21
N VAL A 1093 29.18 15.16 -42.13
CA VAL A 1093 29.98 15.49 -43.30
C VAL A 1093 30.53 14.19 -43.90
N ARG A 1094 30.10 13.86 -45.12
CA ARG A 1094 30.70 12.80 -45.93
C ARG A 1094 32.09 13.28 -46.40
N PRO A 1095 33.17 12.51 -46.17
CA PRO A 1095 34.48 12.83 -46.70
C PRO A 1095 34.47 12.86 -48.24
N ALA A 1096 35.36 13.66 -48.84
CA ALA A 1096 35.57 13.60 -50.28
C ALA A 1096 36.17 12.23 -50.66
N THR A 1097 35.67 11.65 -51.75
CA THR A 1097 36.23 10.44 -52.37
C THR A 1097 36.91 10.81 -53.68
N ARG A 1098 37.49 9.82 -54.38
CA ARG A 1098 37.99 10.03 -55.74
C ARG A 1098 36.90 10.50 -56.70
N GLU A 1099 35.66 10.12 -56.44
CA GLU A 1099 34.53 10.32 -57.33
C GLU A 1099 33.67 11.52 -56.93
N TRP A 1100 33.61 11.86 -55.63
CA TRP A 1100 32.67 12.87 -55.09
C TRP A 1100 33.31 13.86 -54.14
N THR A 1101 32.85 15.11 -54.18
CA THR A 1101 33.21 16.13 -53.21
C THR A 1101 32.60 15.83 -51.83
N SER A 1102 33.21 16.41 -50.80
CA SER A 1102 32.64 16.39 -49.46
C SER A 1102 31.28 17.09 -49.46
N ASP A 1103 30.31 16.53 -48.75
CA ASP A 1103 28.94 17.03 -48.69
C ASP A 1103 28.29 16.65 -47.36
N VAL A 1104 27.25 17.37 -46.94
CA VAL A 1104 26.47 17.03 -45.74
C VAL A 1104 25.38 16.04 -46.13
N VAL A 1105 25.35 14.91 -45.45
CA VAL A 1105 24.36 13.84 -45.65
C VAL A 1105 23.59 13.59 -44.37
N SER A 1106 22.30 13.27 -44.51
CA SER A 1106 21.34 13.25 -43.40
C SER A 1106 20.73 11.87 -43.22
N LEU A 1107 20.71 11.36 -41.99
CA LEU A 1107 19.92 10.20 -41.61
C LEU A 1107 18.65 10.65 -40.89
N ASN A 1108 17.48 10.36 -41.45
CA ASN A 1108 16.20 10.64 -40.82
C ASN A 1108 15.64 9.37 -40.16
N ARG A 1109 15.39 9.43 -38.85
CA ARG A 1109 14.58 8.47 -38.10
C ARG A 1109 13.20 9.09 -37.87
N VAL A 1110 12.15 8.37 -38.25
CA VAL A 1110 10.79 8.89 -38.27
C VAL A 1110 9.95 8.19 -37.23
N PHE A 1111 9.26 8.96 -36.39
CA PHE A 1111 8.38 8.48 -35.33
C PHE A 1111 6.98 9.09 -35.46
N GLN A 1112 5.96 8.36 -35.03
CA GLN A 1112 4.61 8.84 -34.80
C GLN A 1112 4.43 9.13 -33.31
N TYR A 1113 3.93 10.32 -33.00
CA TYR A 1113 3.47 10.68 -31.66
C TYR A 1113 2.01 10.28 -31.48
N LYS A 1114 1.71 9.55 -30.40
CA LYS A 1114 0.37 9.06 -30.04
C LYS A 1114 0.03 9.47 -28.60
N PRO A 1115 -0.42 10.71 -28.37
CA PRO A 1115 -0.69 11.23 -27.01
C PRO A 1115 -1.80 10.49 -26.26
N ALA A 1116 -2.70 9.79 -26.97
CA ALA A 1116 -3.72 8.95 -26.34
C ALA A 1116 -3.14 7.74 -25.59
N LEU A 1117 -1.92 7.30 -25.93
CA LEU A 1117 -1.17 6.26 -25.21
C LEU A 1117 -0.12 6.92 -24.33
N SER A 1118 -0.54 7.67 -23.31
CA SER A 1118 0.36 8.49 -22.49
C SER A 1118 1.48 7.71 -21.79
N TRP A 1119 1.33 6.40 -21.60
CA TRP A 1119 2.37 5.50 -21.06
C TRP A 1119 3.40 5.02 -22.11
N SER A 1120 3.07 5.08 -23.40
CA SER A 1120 3.95 4.65 -24.51
C SER A 1120 3.64 5.45 -25.80
N PRO A 1121 3.90 6.78 -25.81
CA PRO A 1121 3.40 7.67 -26.85
C PRO A 1121 4.28 7.74 -28.12
N ILE A 1122 5.52 7.23 -28.09
CA ILE A 1122 6.48 7.34 -29.20
C ILE A 1122 6.57 6.03 -29.98
N HIS A 1123 6.20 6.06 -31.26
CA HIS A 1123 6.14 4.87 -32.13
C HIS A 1123 7.06 5.06 -33.34
N LEU A 1124 8.03 4.19 -33.57
CA LEU A 1124 8.90 4.24 -34.74
C LEU A 1124 8.13 3.83 -36.00
N ASN A 1125 8.24 4.63 -37.07
CA ASN A 1125 7.88 4.19 -38.40
C ASN A 1125 9.02 3.33 -38.96
N GLU A 1126 8.93 2.01 -38.75
CA GLU A 1126 9.97 1.04 -39.12
C GLU A 1126 10.28 1.08 -40.61
N SER A 1127 9.27 0.91 -41.46
CA SER A 1127 9.43 0.85 -42.91
C SER A 1127 10.14 2.09 -43.48
N GLU A 1128 9.70 3.27 -43.04
CA GLU A 1128 10.30 4.54 -43.51
C GLU A 1128 11.71 4.73 -42.94
N SER A 1129 11.92 4.42 -41.66
CA SER A 1129 13.23 4.55 -41.03
C SER A 1129 14.26 3.58 -41.62
N GLU A 1130 13.88 2.33 -41.89
CA GLU A 1130 14.74 1.34 -42.53
C GLU A 1130 15.13 1.75 -43.95
N GLN A 1131 14.16 2.28 -44.72
CA GLN A 1131 14.44 2.82 -46.04
C GLN A 1131 15.41 3.99 -45.97
N ASN A 1132 15.20 4.93 -45.03
CA ASN A 1132 16.10 6.07 -44.82
C ASN A 1132 17.52 5.63 -44.44
N VAL A 1133 17.68 4.59 -43.63
CA VAL A 1133 18.99 4.01 -43.31
C VAL A 1133 19.68 3.46 -44.57
N LYS A 1134 18.97 2.70 -45.40
CA LYS A 1134 19.52 2.16 -46.67
C LYS A 1134 19.95 3.28 -47.61
N LEU A 1135 19.11 4.30 -47.78
CA LEU A 1135 19.40 5.45 -48.62
C LEU A 1135 20.61 6.25 -48.10
N PHE A 1136 20.69 6.47 -46.78
CA PHE A 1136 21.81 7.15 -46.15
C PHE A 1136 23.15 6.46 -46.43
N TYR A 1137 23.24 5.13 -46.26
CA TYR A 1137 24.46 4.38 -46.59
C TYR A 1137 24.73 4.33 -48.10
N ALA A 1138 23.69 4.25 -48.93
CA ALA A 1138 23.86 4.34 -50.38
C ALA A 1138 24.44 5.68 -50.83
N GLN A 1139 24.13 6.80 -50.16
CA GLN A 1139 24.77 8.09 -50.43
C GLN A 1139 26.26 8.15 -50.03
N HIS A 1140 26.72 7.23 -49.17
CA HIS A 1140 28.12 7.12 -48.81
C HIS A 1140 28.91 6.21 -49.75
N TRP A 1141 28.25 5.24 -50.37
CA TRP A 1141 28.93 4.15 -51.07
C TRP A 1141 28.59 4.03 -52.56
N LEU A 1142 27.40 4.43 -52.99
CA LEU A 1142 26.85 4.08 -54.30
C LEU A 1142 26.34 5.26 -55.13
N ALA A 1143 25.99 6.40 -54.51
CA ALA A 1143 25.35 7.51 -55.21
C ALA A 1143 25.69 8.89 -54.62
N THR A 1144 25.61 9.94 -55.46
CA THR A 1144 25.90 11.33 -55.07
C THR A 1144 24.75 12.04 -54.37
N SER A 1145 23.51 11.59 -54.53
CA SER A 1145 22.30 12.24 -54.01
C SER A 1145 21.24 11.20 -53.62
N VAL A 1146 20.31 11.59 -52.74
CA VAL A 1146 19.19 10.73 -52.29
C VAL A 1146 18.39 10.21 -53.49
N ALA A 1147 18.14 11.08 -54.47
CA ALA A 1147 17.39 10.73 -55.68
C ALA A 1147 18.08 9.65 -56.54
N ALA A 1148 19.42 9.61 -56.51
CA ALA A 1148 20.21 8.61 -57.24
C ALA A 1148 20.46 7.33 -56.42
N SER A 1149 20.25 7.36 -55.10
CA SER A 1149 20.52 6.23 -54.21
C SER A 1149 19.59 5.03 -54.43
N GLN A 1150 18.29 5.27 -54.66
CA GLN A 1150 17.33 4.18 -54.87
C GLN A 1150 17.63 3.37 -56.16
N PRO A 1151 17.81 4.02 -57.34
CA PRO A 1151 18.26 3.32 -58.54
C PRO A 1151 19.62 2.63 -58.39
N ALA A 1152 20.55 3.21 -57.63
CA ALA A 1152 21.88 2.63 -57.39
C ALA A 1152 21.81 1.36 -56.52
N LEU A 1153 20.93 1.33 -55.52
CA LEU A 1153 20.66 0.13 -54.71
C LEU A 1153 20.05 -1.00 -55.54
N GLU A 1154 19.13 -0.67 -56.44
CA GLU A 1154 18.45 -1.64 -57.33
C GLU A 1154 19.35 -2.17 -58.46
N SER A 1155 20.33 -1.38 -58.89
CA SER A 1155 21.27 -1.74 -59.98
C SER A 1155 22.58 -2.39 -59.50
N SER A 1156 22.85 -2.38 -58.19
CA SER A 1156 24.02 -3.03 -57.59
C SER A 1156 23.90 -4.56 -57.64
N VAL A 1157 24.95 -5.24 -58.11
CA VAL A 1157 25.06 -6.72 -58.24
C VAL A 1157 24.93 -7.45 -56.87
N HIS A 1158 24.92 -6.72 -55.76
CA HIS A 1158 24.68 -7.27 -54.41
C HIS A 1158 23.22 -7.25 -53.95
N ALA A 1159 22.27 -6.84 -54.79
CA ALA A 1159 20.83 -6.87 -54.48
C ALA A 1159 20.23 -8.28 -54.32
N THR A 1160 21.00 -9.37 -54.50
CA THR A 1160 20.50 -10.76 -54.47
C THR A 1160 20.66 -11.50 -53.14
N HIS A 1161 21.06 -10.84 -52.05
CA HIS A 1161 21.04 -11.45 -50.71
C HIS A 1161 20.25 -10.59 -49.72
N THR A 1162 18.93 -10.57 -49.92
CA THR A 1162 17.95 -10.27 -48.86
C THR A 1162 17.66 -11.49 -48.02
#